data_AF-A0A074WKR4-F1
#
_entry.id   AF-A0A074WKR4-F1
#
_cell.length_a   1.000
_cell.length_b   1.000
_cell.length_c   1.000
_cell.angle_alpha   90.00
_cell.angle_beta   90.00
_cell.angle_gamma   90.00
#
_symmetry.space_group_name_H-M   'P 1'
#
loop_
_entity.id
_entity.type
_entity.pdbx_description
1 polymer ?
#
loop_
_entity_poly.entity_id
_entity_poly.type
_entity_poly.pdbx_seq_one_letter_code
_entity_poly.pdbx_strand_id
1 'polypeptide(L)'
;MESLRSSIEGSQPPSKRQKRKTVACRRCHDQKTKCDGEKPCKNCLQADKACEYPMRDRKVTVNESYIQQLLDENERLKRSVNDDTSHEDVTEITNADDERRGDNPLIEKEAWFMPYDPSPIYIGEAACTGFSTRVRQLLVSVEAENHIPRTSFIKDNQLDAALNTTAQWPSRPQAFLLVNTALSTIGKCYHLSPASAVRNTLDRAYQDLRSLDQLAICKLFVLFALGEAYSMRSPLDNTGVLPGLHYFARAKTILRVVPERPKIDHIEILVMFALYNSVMNRRHSAFRYIGSAIRLALTIGMYQNMAERQLPDKAARQRRVRLWWTMYVLDRMMSSKVGYPTLLKDEDVEVDLPSDDGLTEAQKDDFIDADYLVASISLARIAGGIISSLYSRRKQPDSFSQRVQAVFRKLRDWVEALPPSMQLRQEDASSQVARHIVMLHLSFNQCVVLATRPILLHVFRISNKIGGATEEISQATLALAATCTHSAGHSYRLLMRSWLNGSFFTLDYLSVQYLFASATILALSSLSGDSHAKSHQNDLESATHLLRQLSMLGNLAASEFCGHLDAVLRSIVTFKASRGESSEASTMVQASPAAGRPDTVTTEMALFGPLVGDFLTQTENELGVPLLLDDSALDWSAWAGVLADQEPTPGHINIGL
;
A
#
# COMPACT_ATOMS: atom_id res chain seq x y z
N MET A 1 48.67 -34.58 23.80
CA MET A 1 49.44 -34.01 24.91
C MET A 1 48.47 -33.52 25.95
N GLU A 2 48.73 -33.95 27.18
CA GLU A 2 47.93 -33.76 28.38
C GLU A 2 47.64 -32.32 28.76
N SER A 3 46.64 -32.21 29.62
CA SER A 3 46.56 -31.25 30.72
C SER A 3 46.22 -29.81 30.35
N LEU A 4 44.95 -29.45 30.56
CA LEU A 4 44.55 -28.39 31.49
C LEU A 4 43.05 -28.13 31.36
N ARG A 5 42.28 -28.60 32.34
CA ARG A 5 41.14 -27.92 32.99
C ARG A 5 40.34 -28.93 33.80
N SER A 6 40.80 -29.19 35.01
CA SER A 6 39.92 -29.64 36.09
C SER A 6 39.05 -28.46 36.53
N SER A 7 37.92 -28.83 37.15
CA SER A 7 37.05 -27.98 37.98
C SER A 7 35.99 -27.18 37.21
N ILE A 8 34.82 -27.78 37.00
CA ILE A 8 33.48 -27.29 37.40
C ILE A 8 32.53 -28.50 37.29
N GLU A 9 32.30 -29.19 38.41
CA GLU A 9 31.14 -30.06 38.61
C GLU A 9 30.48 -29.69 39.93
N GLY A 10 29.15 -29.60 39.92
CA GLY A 10 28.34 -29.75 41.13
C GLY A 10 28.10 -28.50 41.97
N SER A 11 27.33 -27.53 41.47
CA SER A 11 26.50 -26.70 42.35
C SER A 11 25.12 -26.52 41.74
N GLN A 12 24.18 -27.35 42.21
CA GLN A 12 22.75 -27.11 42.03
C GLN A 12 22.41 -25.71 42.55
N PRO A 13 21.67 -24.87 41.79
CA PRO A 13 21.26 -23.57 42.28
C PRO A 13 20.27 -23.76 43.44
N PRO A 14 20.37 -22.94 44.51
CA PRO A 14 19.53 -23.07 45.69
C PRO A 14 18.06 -22.88 45.32
N SER A 15 17.20 -23.71 45.93
CA SER A 15 15.75 -23.62 45.79
C SER A 15 15.29 -22.17 46.03
N LYS A 16 14.53 -21.63 45.08
CA LYS A 16 13.96 -20.28 45.15
C LYS A 16 13.20 -20.14 46.47
N ARG A 17 13.78 -19.43 47.43
CA ARG A 17 13.08 -18.90 48.61
C ARG A 17 11.91 -18.05 48.09
N GLN A 18 10.69 -18.61 48.13
CA GLN A 18 9.48 -17.88 47.76
C GLN A 18 9.38 -16.61 48.64
N LYS A 19 9.26 -15.45 47.99
CA LYS A 19 9.00 -14.17 48.65
C LYS A 19 7.76 -14.31 49.54
N ARG A 20 7.93 -14.26 50.87
CA ARG A 20 6.82 -14.22 51.83
C ARG A 20 5.97 -12.97 51.53
N LYS A 21 4.74 -13.17 51.04
CA LYS A 21 3.74 -12.09 50.95
C LYS A 21 3.31 -11.74 52.39
N THR A 22 3.37 -10.46 52.75
CA THR A 22 3.30 -9.95 54.13
C THR A 22 1.88 -9.79 54.71
N VAL A 23 0.83 -10.26 54.02
CA VAL A 23 -0.56 -10.10 54.48
C VAL A 23 -1.26 -11.45 54.50
N ALA A 24 -1.78 -11.85 55.65
CA ALA A 24 -2.62 -13.03 55.81
C ALA A 24 -4.04 -12.76 55.27
N CYS A 25 -4.74 -13.80 54.80
CA CYS A 25 -6.16 -13.70 54.49
C CYS A 25 -6.98 -13.42 55.77
N ARG A 26 -8.18 -12.83 55.62
CA ARG A 26 -9.07 -12.46 56.73
C ARG A 26 -9.30 -13.62 57.70
N ARG A 27 -9.67 -14.79 57.19
CA ARG A 27 -9.94 -15.98 58.02
C ARG A 27 -8.72 -16.43 58.84
N CYS A 28 -7.54 -16.53 58.24
CA CYS A 28 -6.33 -16.93 58.97
C CYS A 28 -5.92 -15.88 60.00
N HIS A 29 -6.13 -14.60 59.69
CA HIS A 29 -5.92 -13.50 60.63
C HIS A 29 -6.88 -13.61 61.83
N ASP A 30 -8.18 -13.80 61.59
CA ASP A 30 -9.21 -13.90 62.63
C ASP A 30 -9.00 -15.13 63.53
N GLN A 31 -8.58 -16.24 62.94
CA GLN A 31 -8.25 -17.48 63.64
C GLN A 31 -6.85 -17.43 64.30
N LYS A 32 -6.09 -16.34 64.12
CA LYS A 32 -4.70 -16.19 64.60
C LYS A 32 -3.78 -17.35 64.20
N THR A 33 -4.02 -17.94 63.03
CA THR A 33 -3.21 -19.03 62.47
C THR A 33 -2.34 -18.52 61.33
N LYS A 34 -1.22 -19.20 61.07
CA LYS A 34 -0.32 -18.82 59.97
C LYS A 34 -1.00 -19.01 58.62
N CYS A 35 -0.96 -17.97 57.79
CA CYS A 35 -1.39 -17.99 56.40
C CYS A 35 -0.17 -18.18 55.49
N ASP A 36 -0.26 -19.05 54.49
CA ASP A 36 0.80 -19.30 53.52
C ASP A 36 0.80 -18.33 52.32
N GLY A 37 -0.27 -17.55 52.12
CA GLY A 37 -0.30 -16.49 51.11
C GLY A 37 -0.77 -16.94 49.71
N GLU A 38 -1.19 -18.19 49.55
CA GLU A 38 -1.80 -18.73 48.32
C GLU A 38 -3.30 -18.36 48.21
N LYS A 39 -3.90 -18.48 47.02
CA LYS A 39 -5.32 -18.16 46.77
C LYS A 39 -6.04 -19.37 46.13
N PRO A 40 -6.87 -20.11 46.89
CA PRO A 40 -7.06 -20.03 48.34
C PRO A 40 -5.84 -20.54 49.12
N CYS A 41 -5.65 -20.05 50.35
CA CYS A 41 -4.55 -20.46 51.23
C CYS A 41 -4.81 -21.89 51.75
N LYS A 42 -3.77 -22.68 52.09
CA LYS A 42 -3.96 -24.10 52.47
C LYS A 42 -4.92 -24.32 53.64
N ASN A 43 -4.88 -23.44 54.65
CA ASN A 43 -5.79 -23.52 55.80
C ASN A 43 -7.25 -23.19 55.44
N CYS A 44 -7.48 -22.34 54.43
CA CYS A 44 -8.82 -22.05 53.96
C CYS A 44 -9.33 -23.16 53.03
N LEU A 45 -8.45 -23.75 52.22
CA LEU A 45 -8.75 -24.88 51.34
C LEU A 45 -9.15 -26.12 52.15
N GLN A 46 -8.38 -26.49 53.18
CA GLN A 46 -8.70 -27.65 54.03
C GLN A 46 -9.99 -27.47 54.84
N ALA A 47 -10.33 -26.23 55.19
CA ALA A 47 -11.54 -25.95 55.93
C ALA A 47 -12.76 -25.69 55.05
N ASP A 48 -12.61 -25.80 53.72
CA ASP A 48 -13.61 -25.55 52.67
C ASP A 48 -14.39 -24.24 52.86
N LYS A 49 -13.64 -23.15 53.08
CA LYS A 49 -14.21 -21.82 53.40
C LYS A 49 -13.49 -20.72 52.61
N ALA A 50 -14.22 -19.62 52.37
CA ALA A 50 -13.75 -18.50 51.56
C ALA A 50 -12.42 -17.91 52.07
N CYS A 51 -11.48 -17.67 51.14
CA CYS A 51 -10.16 -17.13 51.41
C CYS A 51 -9.97 -15.75 50.78
N GLU A 52 -10.30 -14.69 51.52
CA GLU A 52 -10.21 -13.31 51.05
C GLU A 52 -9.02 -12.56 51.65
N TYR A 53 -8.27 -11.86 50.82
CA TYR A 53 -7.21 -10.95 51.25
C TYR A 53 -7.70 -9.51 51.16
N PRO A 54 -7.50 -8.67 52.20
CA PRO A 54 -7.92 -7.28 52.17
C PRO A 54 -7.14 -6.49 51.10
N MET A 55 -7.86 -5.79 50.22
CA MET A 55 -7.28 -4.78 49.33
C MET A 55 -7.05 -3.50 50.15
N ARG A 56 -5.84 -2.95 50.13
CA ARG A 56 -5.58 -1.63 50.74
C ARG A 56 -5.69 -0.57 49.67
N ASP A 57 -6.64 0.36 49.85
CA ASP A 57 -6.63 1.64 49.14
C ASP A 57 -5.43 2.45 49.65
N ARG A 58 -4.46 2.67 48.76
CA ARG A 58 -3.32 3.55 49.05
C ARG A 58 -3.79 4.99 48.93
N LYS A 59 -4.05 5.66 50.06
CA LYS A 59 -4.00 7.13 50.10
C LYS A 59 -2.55 7.56 49.95
N VAL A 60 -2.22 8.20 48.84
CA VAL A 60 -0.92 8.81 48.59
C VAL A 60 -0.89 10.16 49.30
N THR A 61 -0.13 10.27 50.37
CA THR A 61 0.19 11.55 51.00
C THR A 61 1.32 12.21 50.21
N VAL A 62 1.04 13.36 49.62
CA VAL A 62 2.02 14.19 48.90
C VAL A 62 2.51 15.27 49.86
N ASN A 63 3.81 15.55 49.83
CA ASN A 63 4.42 16.56 50.70
C ASN A 63 3.99 17.96 50.26
N GLU A 64 3.59 18.81 51.21
CA GLU A 64 3.08 20.16 50.94
C GLU A 64 4.11 21.02 50.19
N SER A 65 5.41 20.82 50.46
CA SER A 65 6.49 21.51 49.74
C SER A 65 6.53 21.20 48.23
N TYR A 66 6.13 19.99 47.83
CA TYR A 66 6.04 19.61 46.42
C TYR A 66 4.83 20.26 45.75
N ILE A 67 3.73 20.41 46.48
CA ILE A 67 2.55 21.14 46.01
C ILE A 67 2.87 22.62 45.88
N GLN A 68 3.58 23.20 46.84
CA GLN A 68 4.04 24.60 46.78
C GLN A 68 4.94 24.84 45.56
N GLN A 69 5.91 23.94 45.30
CA GLN A 69 6.75 24.02 44.10
C GLN A 69 5.94 23.97 42.80
N LEU A 70 4.94 23.09 42.73
CA LEU A 70 4.07 23.01 41.55
C LEU A 70 3.19 24.25 41.38
N LEU A 71 2.78 24.89 42.47
CA LEU A 71 2.02 26.14 42.44
C LEU A 71 2.90 27.31 42.02
N ASP A 72 4.12 27.40 42.54
CA ASP A 72 5.09 28.44 42.17
C ASP A 72 5.50 28.32 40.69
N GLU A 73 5.72 27.10 40.20
CA GLU A 73 6.00 26.84 38.78
C GLU A 73 4.77 27.16 37.90
N ASN A 74 3.56 26.88 38.39
CA ASN A 74 2.33 27.30 37.69
C ASN A 74 2.18 28.81 37.63
N GLU A 75 2.48 29.54 38.71
CA GLU A 75 2.46 31.00 38.69
C GLU A 75 3.51 31.55 37.74
N ARG A 76 4.71 30.95 37.70
CA ARG A 76 5.77 31.34 36.76
C ARG A 76 5.34 31.14 35.31
N LEU A 77 4.73 30.00 35.00
CA LEU A 77 4.21 29.69 33.66
C LEU A 77 3.05 30.61 33.28
N LYS A 78 2.12 30.87 34.21
CA LYS A 78 1.01 31.82 33.99
C LYS A 78 1.51 33.24 33.77
N ARG A 79 2.57 33.67 34.45
CA ARG A 79 3.21 34.97 34.19
C ARG A 79 3.88 34.99 32.82
N SER A 80 4.51 33.89 32.36
CA SER A 80 5.05 33.83 30.99
C SER A 80 3.97 33.86 29.91
N VAL A 81 2.79 33.29 30.18
CA VAL A 81 1.64 33.33 29.26
C VAL A 81 0.95 34.71 29.29
N ASN A 82 0.99 35.41 30.41
CA ASN A 82 0.42 36.76 30.54
C ASN A 82 1.33 37.88 29.97
N ASP A 83 2.65 37.69 29.94
CA ASP A 83 3.57 38.66 29.31
C ASP A 83 3.54 38.59 27.77
N ASP A 84 3.14 37.45 27.20
CA ASP A 84 2.85 37.28 25.76
C ASP A 84 1.43 37.77 25.37
N THR A 85 0.65 38.35 26.28
CA THR A 85 -0.76 38.76 26.02
C THR A 85 -1.10 40.21 26.34
N SER A 86 -0.13 41.14 26.24
CA SER A 86 -0.49 42.56 26.15
C SER A 86 0.28 43.31 25.07
N HIS A 87 -0.48 43.68 24.04
CA HIS A 87 -0.11 44.45 22.84
C HIS A 87 0.40 43.67 21.63
N GLU A 88 -0.48 42.86 21.04
CA GLU A 88 -0.74 42.91 19.59
C GLU A 88 -2.22 42.51 19.34
N ASP A 89 -2.78 43.05 18.27
CA ASP A 89 -4.20 43.31 18.05
C ASP A 89 -5.18 42.13 18.19
N VAL A 90 -6.42 42.49 18.54
CA VAL A 90 -7.65 41.69 18.55
C VAL A 90 -8.11 41.32 17.11
N THR A 91 -7.17 40.97 16.24
CA THR A 91 -7.42 40.53 14.85
C THR A 91 -7.03 39.07 14.57
N GLU A 92 -6.41 38.35 15.52
CA GLU A 92 -5.81 37.03 15.25
C GLU A 92 -6.55 35.79 15.79
N ILE A 93 -7.85 35.87 16.08
CA ILE A 93 -8.69 34.64 16.18
C ILE A 93 -9.17 34.17 14.79
N THR A 94 -8.83 34.90 13.72
CA THR A 94 -9.12 34.50 12.33
C THR A 94 -7.95 33.85 11.59
N ASN A 95 -6.72 33.90 12.14
CA ASN A 95 -5.52 33.48 11.40
C ASN A 95 -5.12 31.99 11.55
N ALA A 96 -5.52 31.29 12.62
CA ALA A 96 -5.19 29.87 12.78
C ALA A 96 -6.04 28.94 11.86
N ASP A 97 -7.23 29.40 11.47
CA ASP A 97 -8.09 28.73 10.50
C ASP A 97 -7.79 29.14 9.05
N ASP A 98 -7.20 30.33 8.84
CA ASP A 98 -6.69 30.74 7.52
C ASP A 98 -5.44 29.93 7.09
N GLU A 99 -4.70 29.34 8.03
CA GLU A 99 -3.52 28.50 7.75
C GLU A 99 -3.83 27.16 7.05
N ARG A 100 -5.09 26.70 7.00
CA ARG A 100 -5.47 25.46 6.27
C ARG A 100 -6.09 25.71 4.89
N ARG A 101 -6.21 26.96 4.44
CA ARG A 101 -6.73 27.25 3.09
C ARG A 101 -5.80 26.66 2.03
N GLY A 102 -6.21 25.53 1.44
CA GLY A 102 -5.56 24.99 0.24
C GLY A 102 -4.63 23.79 0.44
N ASP A 103 -4.78 23.01 1.52
CA ASP A 103 -4.10 21.73 1.71
C ASP A 103 -4.93 20.50 1.30
N ASN A 104 -4.26 19.35 1.12
CA ASN A 104 -4.91 18.11 0.68
C ASN A 104 -5.95 17.63 1.73
N PRO A 105 -7.25 17.51 1.37
CA PRO A 105 -8.31 17.16 2.32
C PRO A 105 -8.22 15.75 2.91
N LEU A 106 -7.36 14.87 2.36
CA LEU A 106 -7.11 13.54 2.91
C LEU A 106 -6.05 13.49 4.00
N ILE A 107 -5.16 14.49 4.03
CA ILE A 107 -3.94 14.44 4.83
C ILE A 107 -4.15 15.24 6.11
N GLU A 108 -4.02 14.55 7.23
CA GLU A 108 -4.01 15.22 8.55
C GLU A 108 -2.72 16.00 8.78
N LYS A 109 -2.74 16.95 9.73
CA LYS A 109 -1.55 17.73 10.09
C LYS A 109 -0.42 16.83 10.59
N GLU A 110 -0.75 15.84 11.42
CA GLU A 110 0.23 14.93 12.01
C GLU A 110 0.48 13.71 11.13
N ALA A 111 1.73 13.22 11.18
CA ALA A 111 2.08 11.99 10.49
C ALA A 111 1.35 10.80 11.11
N TRP A 112 0.69 10.01 10.26
CA TRP A 112 -0.08 8.88 10.75
C TRP A 112 0.81 7.69 11.10
N PHE A 113 0.98 7.47 12.40
CA PHE A 113 1.68 6.32 12.96
C PHE A 113 0.70 5.39 13.66
N MET A 114 0.79 4.11 13.36
CA MET A 114 0.04 3.07 14.05
C MET A 114 0.94 2.38 15.07
N PRO A 115 0.49 2.20 16.33
CA PRO A 115 1.19 1.37 17.30
C PRO A 115 1.43 -0.03 16.72
N TYR A 116 2.70 -0.41 16.66
CA TYR A 116 3.15 -1.75 16.31
C TYR A 116 4.34 -2.09 17.21
N ASP A 117 4.51 -3.35 17.53
CA ASP A 117 5.50 -3.82 18.51
C ASP A 117 6.95 -3.44 18.14
N PRO A 118 7.82 -3.01 19.07
CA PRO A 118 7.66 -1.91 20.03
C PRO A 118 7.80 -0.51 19.38
N SER A 119 7.95 -0.44 18.05
CA SER A 119 8.08 0.81 17.29
C SER A 119 6.90 1.00 16.36
N PRO A 120 6.26 2.19 16.38
CA PRO A 120 5.10 2.44 15.54
C PRO A 120 5.48 2.39 14.05
N ILE A 121 4.52 1.95 13.23
CA ILE A 121 4.65 1.91 11.77
C ILE A 121 4.01 3.13 11.14
N TYR A 122 4.71 3.74 10.19
CA TYR A 122 4.16 4.82 9.39
C TYR A 122 3.14 4.29 8.36
N ILE A 123 1.96 4.91 8.32
CA ILE A 123 0.93 4.65 7.34
C ILE A 123 0.91 5.79 6.31
N GLY A 124 1.35 5.48 5.09
CA GLY A 124 1.28 6.43 3.99
C GLY A 124 -0.17 6.64 3.54
N GLU A 125 -0.72 7.84 3.74
CA GLU A 125 -2.08 8.20 3.32
C GLU A 125 -2.25 8.17 1.79
N ALA A 126 -1.14 8.24 1.04
CA ALA A 126 -1.17 8.03 -0.39
C ALA A 126 -1.40 6.55 -0.80
N ALA A 127 -1.18 5.59 0.08
CA ALA A 127 -1.44 4.18 -0.21
C ALA A 127 -2.95 3.92 -0.31
N CYS A 128 -3.37 3.02 -1.21
CA CYS A 128 -4.79 2.68 -1.36
C CYS A 128 -5.40 2.13 -0.06
N THR A 129 -4.62 1.44 0.78
CA THR A 129 -5.07 0.95 2.10
C THR A 129 -5.18 2.06 3.14
N GLY A 130 -4.36 3.11 3.02
CA GLY A 130 -4.50 4.33 3.82
C GLY A 130 -5.79 5.05 3.45
N PHE A 131 -5.99 5.28 2.15
CA PHE A 131 -7.23 5.84 1.62
C PHE A 131 -8.47 5.02 1.99
N SER A 132 -8.45 3.69 1.87
CA SER A 132 -9.59 2.85 2.27
C SER A 132 -9.93 2.98 3.75
N THR A 133 -8.96 3.30 4.60
CA THR A 133 -9.23 3.58 6.02
C THR A 133 -9.83 4.97 6.22
N ARG A 134 -9.36 5.99 5.49
CA ARG A 134 -9.99 7.32 5.48
C ARG A 134 -11.46 7.27 5.04
N VAL A 135 -11.77 6.43 4.04
CA VAL A 135 -13.16 6.15 3.64
C VAL A 135 -13.97 5.56 4.79
N ARG A 136 -13.46 4.55 5.51
CA ARG A 136 -14.19 3.96 6.65
C ARG A 136 -14.42 4.96 7.79
N GLN A 137 -13.40 5.72 8.15
CA GLN A 137 -13.49 6.77 9.19
C GLN A 137 -14.57 7.79 8.83
N LEU A 138 -14.69 8.16 7.56
CA LEU A 138 -15.73 9.06 7.07
C LEU A 138 -17.14 8.47 7.15
N LEU A 139 -17.29 7.16 6.90
CA LEU A 139 -18.60 6.50 6.86
C LEU A 139 -19.18 6.20 8.24
N VAL A 140 -18.34 5.89 9.23
CA VAL A 140 -18.82 5.44 10.55
C VAL A 140 -18.74 6.55 11.61
N SER A 141 -18.12 7.70 11.31
CA SER A 141 -17.95 8.84 12.24
C SER A 141 -17.20 8.46 13.53
N VAL A 142 -16.46 7.35 13.52
CA VAL A 142 -15.69 6.85 14.66
C VAL A 142 -14.21 7.01 14.33
N GLU A 143 -13.56 7.97 14.99
CA GLU A 143 -12.10 8.18 14.94
C GLU A 143 -11.31 6.90 15.31
N ALA A 144 -11.96 5.97 16.03
CA ALA A 144 -11.36 4.73 16.53
C ALA A 144 -11.24 3.59 15.49
N GLU A 145 -11.66 3.75 14.23
CA GLU A 145 -11.39 2.71 13.22
C GLU A 145 -9.89 2.69 12.85
N ASN A 146 -9.17 1.82 13.54
CA ASN A 146 -7.75 1.57 13.32
C ASN A 146 -7.48 1.10 11.86
N HIS A 147 -6.34 1.54 11.32
CA HIS A 147 -5.79 0.97 10.09
C HIS A 147 -5.66 -0.55 10.19
N ILE A 148 -6.13 -1.29 9.18
CA ILE A 148 -5.97 -2.74 9.18
C ILE A 148 -4.51 -3.07 8.86
N PRO A 149 -3.77 -3.76 9.75
CA PRO A 149 -2.37 -4.08 9.50
C PRO A 149 -2.22 -5.04 8.32
N ARG A 150 -1.33 -4.69 7.42
CA ARG A 150 -1.00 -5.48 6.23
C ARG A 150 -0.04 -6.61 6.57
N THR A 151 -0.60 -7.76 6.93
CA THR A 151 0.13 -8.93 7.44
C THR A 151 0.07 -10.16 6.52
N SER A 152 -0.62 -10.12 5.37
CA SER A 152 -0.75 -11.28 4.49
C SER A 152 0.41 -11.35 3.50
N PHE A 153 1.56 -11.84 3.95
CA PHE A 153 2.78 -11.98 3.14
C PHE A 153 3.58 -13.20 3.60
N ILE A 154 4.46 -13.72 2.72
CA ILE A 154 5.36 -14.81 3.09
C ILE A 154 6.26 -14.39 4.25
N LYS A 155 6.08 -15.06 5.39
CA LYS A 155 6.79 -14.78 6.64
C LYS A 155 8.25 -15.19 6.57
N ASP A 156 9.05 -14.65 7.48
CA ASP A 156 10.49 -14.92 7.53
C ASP A 156 10.77 -16.41 7.79
N ASN A 157 10.05 -17.03 8.73
CA ASN A 157 10.17 -18.47 8.99
C ASN A 157 9.82 -19.35 7.77
N GLN A 158 8.86 -18.94 6.93
CA GLN A 158 8.51 -19.66 5.70
C GLN A 158 9.61 -19.53 4.64
N LEU A 159 10.20 -18.32 4.52
CA LEU A 159 11.33 -18.11 3.64
C LEU A 159 12.58 -18.87 4.13
N ASP A 160 12.81 -18.90 5.43
CA ASP A 160 13.91 -19.64 6.05
C ASP A 160 13.74 -21.15 5.87
N ALA A 161 12.51 -21.67 6.01
CA ALA A 161 12.21 -23.06 5.69
C ALA A 161 12.52 -23.37 4.20
N ALA A 162 12.17 -22.47 3.28
CA ALA A 162 12.47 -22.62 1.87
C ALA A 162 13.98 -22.57 1.55
N LEU A 163 14.80 -21.90 2.37
CA LEU A 163 16.27 -21.93 2.24
C LEU A 163 16.87 -23.29 2.57
N ASN A 164 16.21 -24.07 3.43
CA ASN A 164 16.64 -25.42 3.81
C ASN A 164 16.19 -26.48 2.79
N THR A 165 15.22 -26.15 1.94
CA THR A 165 14.79 -27.01 0.83
C THR A 165 15.76 -26.90 -0.34
N THR A 166 16.27 -28.04 -0.82
CA THR A 166 17.14 -28.04 -2.00
C THR A 166 16.32 -27.76 -3.25
N ALA A 167 16.51 -26.59 -3.86
CA ALA A 167 15.97 -26.28 -5.17
C ALA A 167 16.65 -27.14 -6.23
N GLN A 168 15.91 -28.07 -6.83
CA GLN A 168 16.43 -28.90 -7.91
C GLN A 168 16.61 -28.06 -9.18
N TRP A 169 17.68 -28.29 -9.93
CA TRP A 169 17.83 -27.67 -11.24
C TRP A 169 16.77 -28.23 -12.20
N PRO A 170 15.96 -27.39 -12.86
CA PRO A 170 14.86 -27.88 -13.71
C PRO A 170 15.35 -28.70 -14.90
N SER A 171 14.45 -29.48 -15.52
CA SER A 171 14.74 -30.12 -16.81
C SER A 171 14.94 -29.06 -17.90
N ARG A 172 15.68 -29.36 -18.97
CA ARG A 172 15.93 -28.40 -20.06
C ARG A 172 14.63 -27.81 -20.63
N PRO A 173 13.60 -28.59 -21.02
CA PRO A 173 12.36 -28.01 -21.52
C PRO A 173 11.67 -27.07 -20.53
N GLN A 174 11.62 -27.48 -19.25
CA GLN A 174 11.02 -26.68 -18.18
C GLN A 174 11.77 -25.36 -17.97
N ALA A 175 13.10 -25.39 -17.90
CA ALA A 175 13.90 -24.19 -17.67
C ALA A 175 13.74 -23.15 -18.78
N PHE A 176 13.70 -23.60 -20.04
CA PHE A 176 13.44 -22.74 -21.19
C PHE A 176 12.03 -22.14 -21.13
N LEU A 177 11.03 -22.94 -20.77
CA LEU A 177 9.66 -22.45 -20.57
C LEU A 177 9.60 -21.37 -19.48
N LEU A 178 10.21 -21.61 -18.32
CA LEU A 178 10.21 -20.67 -17.19
C LEU A 178 10.90 -19.35 -17.56
N VAL A 179 12.09 -19.42 -18.15
CA VAL A 179 12.85 -18.23 -18.58
C VAL A 179 12.09 -17.45 -19.64
N ASN A 180 11.57 -18.13 -20.67
CA ASN A 180 10.80 -17.47 -21.72
C ASN A 180 9.50 -16.86 -21.18
N THR A 181 8.86 -17.50 -20.21
CA THR A 181 7.68 -16.93 -19.53
C THR A 181 8.06 -15.65 -18.80
N ALA A 182 9.12 -15.65 -17.98
CA ALA A 182 9.56 -14.46 -17.28
C ALA A 182 9.91 -13.30 -18.25
N LEU A 183 10.64 -13.58 -19.33
CA LEU A 183 11.03 -12.57 -20.32
C LEU A 183 9.85 -12.04 -21.15
N SER A 184 8.91 -12.90 -21.55
CA SER A 184 7.75 -12.49 -22.37
C SER A 184 6.64 -11.81 -21.58
N THR A 185 6.56 -12.03 -20.27
CA THR A 185 5.50 -11.47 -19.42
C THR A 185 5.98 -10.23 -18.67
N ILE A 186 7.01 -10.39 -17.84
CA ILE A 186 7.59 -9.34 -17.01
C ILE A 186 8.57 -8.50 -17.83
N GLY A 187 9.40 -9.16 -18.65
CA GLY A 187 10.43 -8.51 -19.47
C GLY A 187 9.89 -7.51 -20.50
N LYS A 188 8.59 -7.55 -20.80
CA LYS A 188 7.91 -6.56 -21.64
C LYS A 188 7.48 -5.29 -20.89
N CYS A 189 7.43 -5.31 -19.56
CA CYS A 189 7.13 -4.15 -18.72
C CYS A 189 8.38 -3.58 -18.03
N TYR A 190 9.36 -4.44 -17.72
CA TYR A 190 10.57 -4.10 -16.97
C TYR A 190 11.80 -4.75 -17.59
N HIS A 191 12.89 -4.01 -17.78
CA HIS A 191 14.11 -4.57 -18.36
C HIS A 191 14.81 -5.43 -17.31
N LEU A 192 14.77 -6.75 -17.51
CA LEU A 192 15.40 -7.70 -16.60
C LEU A 192 16.87 -7.94 -16.96
N SER A 193 17.11 -8.28 -18.22
CA SER A 193 18.42 -8.58 -18.82
C SER A 193 18.19 -8.77 -20.32
N PRO A 194 19.22 -8.60 -21.19
CA PRO A 194 19.09 -8.93 -22.61
C PRO A 194 18.65 -10.39 -22.83
N ALA A 195 17.59 -10.58 -23.62
CA ALA A 195 16.93 -11.89 -23.75
C ALA A 195 17.85 -12.95 -24.38
N SER A 196 18.64 -12.59 -25.38
CA SER A 196 19.64 -13.42 -26.05
C SER A 196 20.75 -13.84 -25.08
N ALA A 197 21.25 -12.92 -24.26
CA ALA A 197 22.29 -13.19 -23.28
C ALA A 197 21.81 -14.18 -22.21
N VAL A 198 20.57 -14.06 -21.75
CA VAL A 198 19.96 -15.00 -20.82
C VAL A 198 19.79 -16.38 -21.46
N ARG A 199 19.25 -16.45 -22.69
CA ARG A 199 19.08 -17.71 -23.44
C ARG A 199 20.42 -18.43 -23.67
N ASN A 200 21.45 -17.70 -24.08
CA ASN A 200 22.81 -18.24 -24.24
C ASN A 200 23.40 -18.74 -22.92
N THR A 201 23.15 -18.02 -21.82
CA THR A 201 23.58 -18.44 -20.48
C THR A 201 22.88 -19.73 -20.07
N LEU A 202 21.58 -19.85 -20.36
CA LEU A 202 20.80 -21.06 -20.09
C LEU A 202 21.29 -22.26 -20.90
N ASP A 203 21.56 -22.09 -22.20
CA ASP A 203 22.12 -23.15 -23.05
C ASP A 203 23.47 -23.64 -22.50
N ARG A 204 24.36 -22.71 -22.13
CA ARG A 204 25.64 -23.04 -21.48
C ARG A 204 25.46 -23.79 -20.17
N ALA A 205 24.44 -23.46 -19.38
CA ALA A 205 24.15 -24.16 -18.12
C ALA A 205 23.85 -25.65 -18.33
N TYR A 206 23.21 -26.02 -19.44
CA TYR A 206 22.91 -27.42 -19.80
C TYR A 206 24.05 -28.14 -20.52
N GLN A 207 25.05 -27.41 -21.01
CA GLN A 207 26.29 -28.01 -21.53
C GLN A 207 27.25 -28.30 -20.37
N ASP A 208 27.50 -27.30 -19.52
CA ASP A 208 28.30 -27.43 -18.31
C ASP A 208 27.93 -26.32 -17.31
N LEU A 209 27.15 -26.67 -16.27
CA LEU A 209 26.75 -25.75 -15.21
C LEU A 209 27.95 -25.18 -14.44
N ARG A 210 29.07 -25.91 -14.35
CA ARG A 210 30.29 -25.46 -13.65
C ARG A 210 31.02 -24.36 -14.41
N SER A 211 30.75 -24.21 -15.70
CA SER A 211 31.31 -23.14 -16.54
C SER A 211 30.71 -21.76 -16.25
N LEU A 212 29.60 -21.70 -15.51
CA LEU A 212 28.91 -20.45 -15.17
C LEU A 212 29.43 -19.86 -13.87
N ASP A 213 29.50 -18.53 -13.83
CA ASP A 213 29.76 -17.83 -12.58
C ASP A 213 28.53 -17.84 -11.65
N GLN A 214 28.74 -17.48 -10.39
CA GLN A 214 27.67 -17.46 -9.39
C GLN A 214 26.54 -16.49 -9.74
N LEU A 215 26.83 -15.37 -10.41
CA LEU A 215 25.81 -14.37 -10.76
C LEU A 215 24.89 -14.88 -11.88
N ALA A 216 25.45 -15.55 -12.88
CA ALA A 216 24.70 -16.22 -13.93
C ALA A 216 23.76 -17.28 -13.35
N ILE A 217 24.26 -18.13 -12.44
CA ILE A 217 23.45 -19.15 -11.75
C ILE A 217 22.36 -18.49 -10.90
N CYS A 218 22.69 -17.43 -10.15
CA CYS A 218 21.74 -16.68 -9.35
C CYS A 218 20.62 -16.09 -10.23
N LYS A 219 20.98 -15.43 -11.34
CA LYS A 219 20.05 -14.85 -12.30
C LYS A 219 19.09 -15.90 -12.86
N LEU A 220 19.60 -17.06 -13.27
CA LEU A 220 18.76 -18.16 -13.76
C LEU A 220 17.78 -18.66 -12.70
N PHE A 221 18.21 -18.82 -11.44
CA PHE A 221 17.29 -19.19 -10.36
C PHE A 221 16.18 -18.16 -10.13
N VAL A 222 16.47 -16.85 -10.17
CA VAL A 222 15.40 -15.84 -10.03
C VAL A 222 14.45 -15.86 -11.22
N LEU A 223 14.97 -16.05 -12.43
CA LEU A 223 14.14 -16.18 -13.62
C LEU A 223 13.25 -17.43 -13.57
N PHE A 224 13.73 -18.55 -13.00
CA PHE A 224 12.89 -19.73 -12.75
C PHE A 224 11.80 -19.40 -11.73
N ALA A 225 12.13 -18.69 -10.65
CA ALA A 225 11.16 -18.28 -9.64
C ALA A 225 10.04 -17.41 -10.22
N LEU A 226 10.42 -16.38 -10.99
CA LEU A 226 9.47 -15.51 -11.70
C LEU A 226 8.69 -16.28 -12.77
N GLY A 227 9.35 -17.16 -13.52
CA GLY A 227 8.74 -18.01 -14.52
C GLY A 227 7.66 -18.90 -13.93
N GLU A 228 7.89 -19.51 -12.76
CA GLU A 228 6.88 -20.36 -12.09
C GLU A 228 5.71 -19.51 -11.58
N ALA A 229 6.00 -18.37 -10.95
CA ALA A 229 4.97 -17.46 -10.44
C ALA A 229 4.04 -16.94 -11.55
N TYR A 230 4.57 -16.66 -12.74
CA TYR A 230 3.79 -16.15 -13.88
C TYR A 230 3.34 -17.24 -14.87
N SER A 231 3.71 -18.50 -14.65
CA SER A 231 3.15 -19.66 -15.37
C SER A 231 1.86 -20.17 -14.72
N MET A 232 1.57 -19.75 -13.48
CA MET A 232 0.44 -20.25 -12.70
C MET A 232 -0.91 -19.80 -13.29
N ARG A 233 -1.74 -20.78 -13.66
CA ARG A 233 -3.13 -20.61 -14.10
C ARG A 233 -4.15 -21.41 -13.27
N SER A 234 -3.68 -22.17 -12.29
CA SER A 234 -4.46 -23.10 -11.46
C SER A 234 -4.29 -22.73 -9.98
N PRO A 235 -5.20 -23.13 -9.07
CA PRO A 235 -5.02 -22.93 -7.63
C PRO A 235 -3.69 -23.53 -7.15
N LEU A 236 -3.14 -22.99 -6.04
CA LEU A 236 -2.03 -23.63 -5.35
C LEU A 236 -2.39 -25.09 -5.06
N ASP A 237 -1.53 -26.02 -5.46
CA ASP A 237 -1.65 -27.41 -5.04
C ASP A 237 -1.74 -27.48 -3.51
N ASN A 238 -2.32 -28.55 -2.96
CA ASN A 238 -2.52 -28.79 -1.51
C ASN A 238 -1.25 -28.65 -0.63
N THR A 239 -0.07 -28.44 -1.24
CA THR A 239 1.19 -28.13 -0.57
C THR A 239 1.22 -26.72 0.03
N GLY A 240 0.41 -25.78 -0.46
CA GLY A 240 0.37 -24.39 0.03
C GLY A 240 1.68 -23.60 -0.18
N VAL A 241 2.60 -24.11 -1.00
CA VAL A 241 3.89 -23.46 -1.28
C VAL A 241 3.74 -22.49 -2.45
N LEU A 242 4.15 -21.24 -2.25
CA LEU A 242 4.14 -20.24 -3.31
C LEU A 242 5.06 -20.65 -4.48
N PRO A 243 4.59 -20.63 -5.74
CA PRO A 243 5.38 -21.02 -6.91
C PRO A 243 6.68 -20.23 -7.01
N GLY A 244 7.78 -20.93 -7.32
CA GLY A 244 9.11 -20.33 -7.40
C GLY A 244 9.81 -20.04 -6.07
N LEU A 245 9.17 -20.28 -4.90
CA LEU A 245 9.72 -19.84 -3.61
C LEU A 245 11.07 -20.49 -3.30
N HIS A 246 11.21 -21.78 -3.62
CA HIS A 246 12.44 -22.53 -3.45
C HIS A 246 13.57 -22.02 -4.36
N TYR A 247 13.27 -21.68 -5.61
CA TYR A 247 14.24 -21.05 -6.52
C TYR A 247 14.67 -19.68 -6.04
N PHE A 248 13.72 -18.85 -5.60
CA PHE A 248 14.03 -17.54 -5.04
C PHE A 248 14.89 -17.64 -3.78
N ALA A 249 14.54 -18.54 -2.86
CA ALA A 249 15.32 -18.83 -1.66
C ALA A 249 16.74 -19.26 -2.05
N ARG A 250 16.90 -20.17 -3.01
CA ARG A 250 18.21 -20.58 -3.52
C ARG A 250 19.00 -19.41 -4.09
N ALA A 251 18.39 -18.56 -4.91
CA ALA A 251 19.05 -17.38 -5.48
C ALA A 251 19.56 -16.43 -4.37
N LYS A 252 18.75 -16.19 -3.32
CA LYS A 252 19.17 -15.40 -2.14
C LYS A 252 20.39 -15.99 -1.43
N THR A 253 20.55 -17.31 -1.42
CA THR A 253 21.75 -17.93 -0.81
C THR A 253 23.04 -17.68 -1.61
N ILE A 254 22.94 -17.28 -2.87
CA ILE A 254 24.12 -16.98 -3.70
C ILE A 254 24.55 -15.53 -3.49
N LEU A 255 23.61 -14.58 -3.53
CA LEU A 255 23.89 -13.16 -3.32
C LEU A 255 23.77 -12.78 -1.83
N ARG A 256 24.70 -13.28 -1.01
CA ARG A 256 24.72 -13.00 0.46
C ARG A 256 25.46 -11.71 0.82
N VAL A 257 26.50 -11.40 0.07
CA VAL A 257 27.40 -10.27 0.35
C VAL A 257 27.08 -9.15 -0.63
N VAL A 258 26.87 -7.95 -0.10
CA VAL A 258 26.73 -6.75 -0.92
C VAL A 258 28.09 -6.49 -1.57
N PRO A 259 28.17 -6.40 -2.91
CA PRO A 259 29.45 -6.22 -3.58
C PRO A 259 29.99 -4.80 -3.38
N GLU A 260 31.27 -4.68 -3.02
CA GLU A 260 31.97 -3.39 -2.99
C GLU A 260 32.09 -2.77 -4.39
N ARG A 261 32.27 -3.62 -5.41
CA ARG A 261 32.31 -3.23 -6.82
C ARG A 261 31.21 -3.98 -7.59
N PRO A 262 29.99 -3.42 -7.68
CA PRO A 262 28.90 -4.11 -8.34
C PRO A 262 29.14 -4.21 -9.84
N LYS A 263 28.61 -5.28 -10.43
CA LYS A 263 28.43 -5.44 -11.88
C LYS A 263 26.97 -5.19 -12.23
N ILE A 264 26.68 -4.88 -13.49
CA ILE A 264 25.30 -4.73 -14.01
C ILE A 264 24.44 -5.95 -13.63
N ASP A 265 24.99 -7.17 -13.70
CA ASP A 265 24.25 -8.39 -13.33
C ASP A 265 23.76 -8.39 -11.87
N HIS A 266 24.49 -7.77 -10.93
CA HIS A 266 24.01 -7.64 -9.54
C HIS A 266 22.75 -6.78 -9.49
N ILE A 267 22.73 -5.68 -10.25
CA ILE A 267 21.63 -4.72 -10.27
C ILE A 267 20.40 -5.38 -10.92
N GLU A 268 20.59 -6.09 -12.04
CA GLU A 268 19.54 -6.89 -12.69
C GLU A 268 18.93 -7.92 -11.73
N ILE A 269 19.77 -8.66 -10.99
CA ILE A 269 19.30 -9.64 -10.00
C ILE A 269 18.50 -8.96 -8.89
N LEU A 270 18.93 -7.80 -8.39
CA LEU A 270 18.20 -7.08 -7.34
C LEU A 270 16.85 -6.54 -7.82
N VAL A 271 16.75 -6.09 -9.08
CA VAL A 271 15.47 -5.73 -9.71
C VAL A 271 14.54 -6.95 -9.78
N MET A 272 15.06 -8.10 -10.22
CA MET A 272 14.27 -9.34 -10.25
C MET A 272 13.89 -9.82 -8.84
N PHE A 273 14.75 -9.64 -7.84
CA PHE A 273 14.41 -9.89 -6.44
C PHE A 273 13.26 -9.01 -5.98
N ALA A 274 13.26 -7.72 -6.31
CA ALA A 274 12.17 -6.84 -5.94
C ALA A 274 10.84 -7.30 -6.53
N LEU A 275 10.82 -7.68 -7.82
CA LEU A 275 9.64 -8.17 -8.52
C LEU A 275 9.09 -9.46 -7.89
N TYR A 276 9.95 -10.42 -7.54
CA TYR A 276 9.51 -11.64 -6.85
C TYR A 276 9.05 -11.35 -5.40
N ASN A 277 9.62 -10.35 -4.72
CA ASN A 277 9.10 -9.91 -3.41
C ASN A 277 7.70 -9.31 -3.50
N SER A 278 7.34 -8.68 -4.63
CA SER A 278 5.96 -8.24 -4.87
C SER A 278 4.99 -9.41 -4.98
N VAL A 279 5.37 -10.52 -5.64
CA VAL A 279 4.58 -11.77 -5.69
C VAL A 279 4.33 -12.33 -4.29
N MET A 280 5.33 -12.29 -3.41
CA MET A 280 5.22 -12.71 -2.01
C MET A 280 4.43 -11.74 -1.11
N ASN A 281 3.88 -10.66 -1.67
CA ASN A 281 3.33 -9.49 -0.96
C ASN A 281 4.29 -8.88 0.09
N ARG A 282 5.61 -9.11 -0.05
CA ARG A 282 6.65 -8.54 0.82
C ARG A 282 7.05 -7.14 0.36
N ARG A 283 6.08 -6.22 0.33
CA ARG A 283 6.21 -4.84 -0.20
C ARG A 283 7.42 -4.05 0.32
N HIS A 284 7.72 -4.14 1.63
CA HIS A 284 8.89 -3.46 2.19
C HIS A 284 10.22 -4.08 1.75
N SER A 285 10.26 -5.40 1.54
CA SER A 285 11.44 -6.04 0.98
C SER A 285 11.61 -5.66 -0.49
N ALA A 286 10.53 -5.62 -1.27
CA ALA A 286 10.58 -5.15 -2.66
C ALA A 286 11.13 -3.71 -2.74
N PHE A 287 10.59 -2.80 -1.93
CA PHE A 287 11.06 -1.41 -1.81
C PHE A 287 12.55 -1.33 -1.46
N ARG A 288 13.02 -2.12 -0.48
CA ARG A 288 14.44 -2.17 -0.09
C ARG A 288 15.35 -2.70 -1.20
N TYR A 289 14.92 -3.71 -1.96
CA TYR A 289 15.71 -4.26 -3.06
C TYR A 289 15.86 -3.26 -4.21
N ILE A 290 14.80 -2.53 -4.57
CA ILE A 290 14.90 -1.44 -5.55
C ILE A 290 15.84 -0.34 -5.06
N GLY A 291 15.69 0.11 -3.82
CA GLY A 291 16.59 1.13 -3.24
C GLY A 291 18.05 0.67 -3.20
N SER A 292 18.29 -0.61 -2.94
CA SER A 292 19.64 -1.19 -2.98
C SER A 292 20.17 -1.28 -4.41
N ALA A 293 19.34 -1.67 -5.39
CA ALA A 293 19.71 -1.70 -6.79
C ALA A 293 20.12 -0.31 -7.29
N ILE A 294 19.34 0.73 -6.95
CA ILE A 294 19.67 2.12 -7.27
C ILE A 294 20.99 2.54 -6.64
N ARG A 295 21.20 2.27 -5.34
CA ARG A 295 22.47 2.62 -4.68
C ARG A 295 23.67 1.94 -5.32
N LEU A 296 23.58 0.66 -5.67
CA LEU A 296 24.64 -0.03 -6.41
C LEU A 296 24.83 0.57 -7.82
N ALA A 297 23.75 0.94 -8.49
CA ALA A 297 23.80 1.61 -9.79
C ALA A 297 24.52 2.97 -9.70
N LEU A 298 24.30 3.73 -8.63
CA LEU A 298 25.02 4.98 -8.36
C LEU A 298 26.52 4.75 -8.21
N THR A 299 26.95 3.67 -7.52
CA THR A 299 28.39 3.38 -7.33
C THR A 299 29.15 3.14 -8.64
N ILE A 300 28.48 2.68 -9.69
CA ILE A 300 29.07 2.50 -11.03
C ILE A 300 28.65 3.61 -12.01
N GLY A 301 28.10 4.71 -11.49
CA GLY A 301 27.79 5.92 -12.25
C GLY A 301 26.57 5.82 -13.17
N MET A 302 25.64 4.87 -12.96
CA MET A 302 24.52 4.63 -13.88
C MET A 302 23.57 5.81 -14.13
N TYR A 303 23.59 6.82 -13.26
CA TYR A 303 22.80 8.04 -13.35
C TYR A 303 23.35 9.08 -14.33
N GLN A 304 24.53 8.83 -14.91
CA GLN A 304 25.15 9.69 -15.91
C GLN A 304 25.24 8.98 -17.27
N ASN A 305 25.20 9.75 -18.34
CA ASN A 305 25.54 9.29 -19.68
C ASN A 305 27.03 8.95 -19.81
N MET A 306 27.35 7.89 -20.56
CA MET A 306 28.73 7.54 -20.89
C MET A 306 29.06 8.00 -22.30
N ALA A 307 30.22 8.61 -22.49
CA ALA A 307 30.67 9.04 -23.81
C ALA A 307 30.84 7.82 -24.74
N GLU A 308 30.50 7.97 -26.02
CA GLU A 308 30.57 6.89 -27.01
C GLU A 308 31.97 6.26 -27.10
N ARG A 309 33.03 7.05 -26.93
CA ARG A 309 34.42 6.55 -26.87
C ARG A 309 34.70 5.59 -25.70
N GLN A 310 33.96 5.69 -24.59
CA GLN A 310 34.16 4.88 -23.39
C GLN A 310 33.38 3.56 -23.45
N LEU A 311 32.22 3.55 -24.10
CA LEU A 311 31.46 2.32 -24.37
C LEU A 311 30.88 2.37 -25.79
N PRO A 312 31.64 1.97 -26.82
CA PRO A 312 31.22 2.06 -28.23
C PRO A 312 30.03 1.14 -28.59
N ASP A 313 29.87 0.03 -27.87
CA ASP A 313 28.76 -0.91 -28.09
C ASP A 313 27.41 -0.28 -27.69
N LYS A 314 26.60 0.03 -28.71
CA LYS A 314 25.26 0.62 -28.55
C LYS A 314 24.31 -0.28 -27.77
N ALA A 315 24.35 -1.60 -27.95
CA ALA A 315 23.49 -2.52 -27.22
C ALA A 315 23.87 -2.56 -25.73
N ALA A 316 25.16 -2.55 -25.42
CA ALA A 316 25.62 -2.44 -24.03
C ALA A 316 25.22 -1.10 -23.38
N ARG A 317 25.26 0.02 -24.13
CA ARG A 317 24.74 1.32 -23.66
C ARG A 317 23.23 1.24 -23.38
N GLN A 318 22.45 0.70 -24.31
CA GLN A 318 20.99 0.57 -24.14
C GLN A 318 20.60 -0.38 -23.01
N ARG A 319 21.33 -1.47 -22.78
CA ARG A 319 21.17 -2.32 -21.58
C ARG A 319 21.26 -1.49 -20.30
N ARG A 320 22.28 -0.63 -20.20
CA ARG A 320 22.49 0.23 -19.03
C ARG A 320 21.39 1.29 -18.88
N VAL A 321 21.04 1.98 -19.97
CA VAL A 321 19.99 3.01 -19.98
C VAL A 321 18.63 2.42 -19.59
N ARG A 322 18.24 1.29 -20.19
CA ARG A 322 16.94 0.65 -19.94
C ARG A 322 16.85 0.05 -18.55
N LEU A 323 17.95 -0.48 -18.00
CA LEU A 323 18.00 -0.93 -16.61
C LEU A 323 17.86 0.25 -15.64
N TRP A 324 18.55 1.36 -15.89
CA TRP A 324 18.44 2.59 -15.08
C TRP A 324 16.99 3.06 -15.02
N TRP A 325 16.35 3.23 -16.18
CA TRP A 325 14.98 3.70 -16.25
C TRP A 325 13.95 2.69 -15.70
N THR A 326 14.23 1.39 -15.79
CA THR A 326 13.42 0.37 -15.12
C THR A 326 13.44 0.55 -13.60
N MET A 327 14.61 0.76 -12.99
CA MET A 327 14.71 1.04 -11.55
C MET A 327 14.01 2.34 -11.18
N TYR A 328 14.17 3.38 -11.99
CA TYR A 328 13.54 4.69 -11.79
C TYR A 328 12.00 4.59 -11.78
N VAL A 329 11.42 3.87 -12.74
CA VAL A 329 9.98 3.62 -12.83
C VAL A 329 9.50 2.82 -11.62
N LEU A 330 10.21 1.74 -11.25
CA LEU A 330 9.85 0.90 -10.11
C LEU A 330 9.89 1.68 -8.79
N ASP A 331 10.91 2.51 -8.55
CA ASP A 331 11.03 3.35 -7.35
C ASP A 331 9.82 4.27 -7.17
N ARG A 332 9.49 5.04 -8.21
CA ARG A 332 8.38 6.02 -8.19
C ARG A 332 7.02 5.35 -8.09
N MET A 333 6.80 4.30 -8.88
CA MET A 333 5.53 3.58 -8.85
C MET A 333 5.32 2.84 -7.54
N MET A 334 6.35 2.22 -6.95
CA MET A 334 6.22 1.60 -5.63
C MET A 334 6.01 2.64 -4.54
N SER A 335 6.75 3.75 -4.57
CA SER A 335 6.63 4.85 -3.60
C SER A 335 5.22 5.42 -3.54
N SER A 336 4.58 5.64 -4.69
CA SER A 336 3.18 6.11 -4.74
C SER A 336 2.17 5.10 -4.19
N LYS A 337 2.47 3.81 -4.31
CA LYS A 337 1.63 2.70 -3.86
C LYS A 337 1.69 2.47 -2.34
N VAL A 338 2.83 2.76 -1.70
CA VAL A 338 3.02 2.64 -0.25
C VAL A 338 2.92 3.98 0.49
N GLY A 339 2.96 5.10 -0.24
CA GLY A 339 2.95 6.45 0.30
C GLY A 339 4.27 6.87 0.94
N TYR A 340 5.39 6.43 0.36
CA TYR A 340 6.74 6.83 0.76
C TYR A 340 7.31 7.88 -0.19
N PRO A 341 8.30 8.68 0.26
CA PRO A 341 9.08 9.53 -0.63
C PRO A 341 9.87 8.71 -1.65
N THR A 342 10.07 9.29 -2.84
CA THR A 342 10.94 8.72 -3.88
C THR A 342 12.41 8.85 -3.50
N LEU A 343 13.26 7.94 -3.96
CA LEU A 343 14.67 7.91 -3.57
C LEU A 343 15.51 8.98 -4.28
N LEU A 344 15.28 9.16 -5.58
CA LEU A 344 16.05 10.06 -6.43
C LEU A 344 15.26 11.33 -6.72
N LYS A 345 15.94 12.47 -6.77
CA LYS A 345 15.38 13.68 -7.36
C LYS A 345 15.59 13.66 -8.88
N ASP A 346 14.68 14.26 -9.62
CA ASP A 346 14.76 14.30 -11.08
C ASP A 346 15.98 15.12 -11.56
N GLU A 347 16.39 16.14 -10.80
CA GLU A 347 17.56 17.00 -11.08
C GLU A 347 18.90 16.27 -11.07
N ASP A 348 18.99 15.13 -10.36
CA ASP A 348 20.22 14.35 -10.23
C ASP A 348 20.39 13.31 -11.36
N VAL A 349 19.46 13.25 -12.32
CA VAL A 349 19.43 12.21 -13.36
C VAL A 349 19.83 12.77 -14.71
N GLU A 350 21.05 12.43 -15.15
CA GLU A 350 21.64 12.84 -16.43
C GLU A 350 21.71 11.67 -17.42
N VAL A 351 20.68 10.81 -17.44
CA VAL A 351 20.60 9.68 -18.37
C VAL A 351 19.67 10.03 -19.52
N ASP A 352 20.09 9.76 -20.75
CA ASP A 352 19.24 9.94 -21.93
C ASP A 352 18.02 9.00 -21.89
N LEU A 353 16.93 9.41 -22.53
CA LEU A 353 15.77 8.54 -22.69
C LEU A 353 16.14 7.29 -23.53
N PRO A 354 15.50 6.13 -23.28
CA PRO A 354 15.71 4.93 -24.08
C PRO A 354 15.46 5.18 -25.56
N SER A 355 16.27 4.61 -26.43
CA SER A 355 16.12 4.69 -27.88
C SER A 355 16.57 3.39 -28.54
N ASP A 356 15.95 3.05 -29.67
CA ASP A 356 16.35 1.93 -30.53
C ASP A 356 17.31 2.35 -31.65
N ASP A 357 17.75 3.61 -31.65
CA ASP A 357 18.63 4.16 -32.68
C ASP A 357 19.97 3.43 -32.76
N GLY A 358 20.24 2.88 -33.94
CA GLY A 358 21.47 2.14 -34.22
C GLY A 358 21.52 0.73 -33.60
N LEU A 359 20.40 0.21 -33.10
CA LEU A 359 20.24 -1.21 -32.80
C LEU A 359 19.75 -1.96 -34.04
N THR A 360 20.23 -3.19 -34.23
CA THR A 360 19.66 -4.12 -35.22
C THR A 360 18.33 -4.69 -34.72
N GLU A 361 17.47 -5.22 -35.60
CA GLU A 361 16.20 -5.85 -35.19
C GLU A 361 16.41 -6.96 -34.15
N ALA A 362 17.46 -7.79 -34.31
CA ALA A 362 17.80 -8.83 -33.34
C ALA A 362 18.21 -8.27 -31.97
N GLN A 363 18.83 -7.08 -31.93
CA GLN A 363 19.16 -6.39 -30.68
C GLN A 363 17.93 -5.73 -30.05
N LYS A 364 16.98 -5.22 -30.85
CA LYS A 364 15.73 -4.66 -30.32
C LYS A 364 14.92 -5.70 -29.55
N ASP A 365 14.92 -6.96 -30.01
CA ASP A 365 14.27 -8.09 -29.33
C ASP A 365 14.84 -8.40 -27.93
N ASP A 366 16.04 -7.90 -27.61
CA ASP A 366 16.66 -8.05 -26.28
C ASP A 366 16.15 -7.05 -25.25
N PHE A 367 15.42 -6.04 -25.69
CA PHE A 367 15.05 -4.91 -24.88
C PHE A 367 13.53 -4.76 -24.77
N ILE A 368 13.09 -3.95 -23.79
CA ILE A 368 11.70 -3.49 -23.78
C ILE A 368 11.48 -2.62 -25.03
N ASP A 369 10.25 -2.42 -25.45
CA ASP A 369 9.96 -1.37 -26.42
C ASP A 369 10.40 0.02 -25.88
N ALA A 370 11.06 0.84 -26.71
CA ALA A 370 11.57 2.15 -26.31
C ALA A 370 10.43 3.13 -25.99
N ASP A 371 9.43 3.20 -26.87
CA ASP A 371 8.28 4.11 -26.74
C ASP A 371 7.47 3.79 -25.48
N TYR A 372 7.24 2.51 -25.20
CA TYR A 372 6.60 2.08 -23.96
C TYR A 372 7.37 2.56 -22.73
N LEU A 373 8.71 2.39 -22.72
CA LEU A 373 9.52 2.75 -21.56
C LEU A 373 9.58 4.28 -21.40
N VAL A 374 9.67 5.04 -22.49
CA VAL A 374 9.58 6.52 -22.47
C VAL A 374 8.25 6.98 -21.89
N ALA A 375 7.13 6.42 -22.35
CA ALA A 375 5.80 6.73 -21.83
C ALA A 375 5.69 6.38 -20.33
N SER A 376 6.26 5.23 -19.92
CA SER A 376 6.30 4.78 -18.52
C SER A 376 7.15 5.68 -17.63
N ILE A 377 8.30 6.17 -18.12
CA ILE A 377 9.16 7.14 -17.41
C ILE A 377 8.39 8.44 -17.16
N SER A 378 7.66 8.93 -18.17
CA SER A 378 6.87 10.15 -18.03
C SER A 378 5.77 9.99 -16.97
N LEU A 379 5.03 8.88 -16.97
CA LEU A 379 4.06 8.59 -15.90
C LEU A 379 4.72 8.45 -14.53
N ALA A 380 5.90 7.84 -14.45
CA ALA A 380 6.64 7.73 -13.19
C ALA A 380 7.05 9.10 -12.63
N ARG A 381 7.48 10.04 -13.48
CA ARG A 381 7.73 11.45 -13.11
C ARG A 381 6.48 12.11 -12.56
N ILE A 382 5.34 11.94 -13.24
CA ILE A 382 4.05 12.49 -12.78
C ILE A 382 3.67 11.88 -11.43
N ALA A 383 3.79 10.56 -11.25
CA ALA A 383 3.51 9.88 -9.99
C ALA A 383 4.40 10.38 -8.83
N GLY A 384 5.71 10.55 -9.07
CA GLY A 384 6.62 11.13 -8.08
C GLY A 384 6.26 12.58 -7.73
N GLY A 385 5.89 13.38 -8.74
CA GLY A 385 5.38 14.74 -8.57
C GLY A 385 4.10 14.78 -7.74
N ILE A 386 3.13 13.89 -7.99
CA ILE A 386 1.90 13.77 -7.20
C ILE A 386 2.24 13.50 -5.73
N ILE A 387 3.14 12.56 -5.44
CA ILE A 387 3.49 12.24 -4.05
C ILE A 387 4.18 13.41 -3.34
N SER A 388 5.12 14.09 -4.02
CA SER A 388 5.86 15.20 -3.45
C SER A 388 5.08 16.52 -3.38
N SER A 389 4.06 16.71 -4.22
CA SER A 389 3.28 17.96 -4.33
C SER A 389 1.89 17.85 -3.70
N LEU A 390 1.15 16.78 -3.98
CA LEU A 390 -0.21 16.58 -3.48
C LEU A 390 -0.25 15.83 -2.14
N TYR A 391 0.71 14.94 -1.89
CA TYR A 391 0.73 14.12 -0.66
C TYR A 391 1.85 14.51 0.33
N SER A 392 2.37 15.74 0.21
CA SER A 392 3.36 16.28 1.12
C SER A 392 2.68 17.00 2.30
N ARG A 393 3.25 16.84 3.50
CA ARG A 393 2.88 17.65 4.68
C ARG A 393 3.66 18.96 4.77
N ARG A 394 4.58 19.22 3.84
CA ARG A 394 5.32 20.49 3.81
C ARG A 394 4.42 21.55 3.21
N LYS A 395 4.45 22.75 3.80
CA LYS A 395 3.79 23.94 3.25
C LYS A 395 4.21 24.15 1.81
N GLN A 396 3.23 24.28 0.91
CA GLN A 396 3.44 24.55 -0.51
C GLN A 396 3.09 26.01 -0.81
N PRO A 397 3.79 26.65 -1.75
CA PRO A 397 3.46 28.02 -2.15
C PRO A 397 2.14 28.10 -2.93
N ASP A 398 1.90 27.12 -3.80
CA ASP A 398 0.70 27.04 -4.63
C ASP A 398 -0.45 26.37 -3.87
N SER A 399 -1.70 26.72 -4.16
CA SER A 399 -2.88 26.05 -3.58
C SER A 399 -3.04 24.61 -4.06
N PHE A 400 -3.73 23.75 -3.30
CA PHE A 400 -3.95 22.36 -3.71
C PHE A 400 -4.62 22.25 -5.09
N SER A 401 -5.58 23.14 -5.38
CA SER A 401 -6.24 23.23 -6.69
C SER A 401 -5.23 23.50 -7.82
N GLN A 402 -4.35 24.50 -7.66
CA GLN A 402 -3.30 24.82 -8.63
C GLN A 402 -2.32 23.65 -8.83
N ARG A 403 -1.97 22.94 -7.75
CA ARG A 403 -1.11 21.75 -7.82
C ARG A 403 -1.80 20.60 -8.58
N VAL A 404 -3.11 20.39 -8.38
CA VAL A 404 -3.90 19.41 -9.14
C VAL A 404 -3.99 19.81 -10.62
N GLN A 405 -4.24 21.09 -10.93
CA GLN A 405 -4.22 21.58 -12.31
C GLN A 405 -2.87 21.31 -12.99
N ALA A 406 -1.75 21.58 -12.30
CA ALA A 406 -0.43 21.32 -12.83
C ALA A 406 -0.20 19.83 -13.15
N VAL A 407 -0.73 18.92 -12.32
CA VAL A 407 -0.71 17.48 -12.60
C VAL A 407 -1.57 17.14 -13.82
N PHE A 408 -2.77 17.71 -13.94
CA PHE A 408 -3.67 17.46 -15.06
C PHE A 408 -3.12 17.97 -16.40
N ARG A 409 -2.44 19.13 -16.43
CA ARG A 409 -1.72 19.61 -17.62
C ARG A 409 -0.69 18.58 -18.07
N LYS A 410 0.17 18.10 -17.16
CA LYS A 410 1.16 17.06 -17.46
C LYS A 410 0.54 15.75 -17.94
N LEU A 411 -0.63 15.38 -17.43
CA LEU A 411 -1.36 14.18 -17.88
C LEU A 411 -1.95 14.37 -19.28
N ARG A 412 -2.44 15.57 -19.63
CA ARG A 412 -2.90 15.89 -20.99
C ARG A 412 -1.74 15.89 -21.97
N ASP A 413 -0.63 16.54 -21.62
CA ASP A 413 0.60 16.55 -22.42
C ASP A 413 1.08 15.12 -22.68
N TRP A 414 0.96 14.23 -21.68
CA TRP A 414 1.31 12.82 -21.83
C TRP A 414 0.41 12.09 -22.84
N VAL A 415 -0.90 12.32 -22.82
CA VAL A 415 -1.83 11.72 -23.78
C VAL A 415 -1.53 12.23 -25.20
N GLU A 416 -1.32 13.53 -25.36
CA GLU A 416 -1.02 14.15 -26.66
C GLU A 416 0.32 13.67 -27.23
N ALA A 417 1.31 13.40 -26.37
CA ALA A 417 2.61 12.88 -26.76
C ALA A 417 2.65 11.36 -26.95
N LEU A 418 1.58 10.62 -26.65
CA LEU A 418 1.58 9.16 -26.65
C LEU A 418 1.60 8.59 -28.08
N PRO A 419 2.59 7.77 -28.47
CA PRO A 419 2.67 7.19 -29.81
C PRO A 419 1.45 6.33 -30.17
N PRO A 420 1.04 6.26 -31.45
CA PRO A 420 -0.11 5.46 -31.88
C PRO A 420 0.00 3.95 -31.61
N SER A 421 1.22 3.44 -31.40
CA SER A 421 1.51 2.06 -31.01
C SER A 421 1.20 1.77 -29.53
N MET A 422 1.10 2.81 -28.70
CA MET A 422 0.89 2.73 -27.25
C MET A 422 -0.52 3.15 -26.81
N GLN A 423 -1.37 3.58 -27.74
CA GLN A 423 -2.75 3.96 -27.49
C GLN A 423 -3.67 2.72 -27.42
N LEU A 424 -4.71 2.77 -26.58
CA LEU A 424 -5.79 1.78 -26.59
C LEU A 424 -6.77 2.12 -27.73
N ARG A 425 -6.88 1.29 -28.77
CA ARG A 425 -7.82 1.56 -29.87
C ARG A 425 -9.16 0.89 -29.59
N GLN A 426 -10.26 1.56 -29.93
CA GLN A 426 -11.61 0.99 -29.79
C GLN A 426 -11.81 -0.27 -30.66
N GLU A 427 -11.12 -0.34 -31.81
CA GLU A 427 -11.12 -1.51 -32.71
C GLU A 427 -10.43 -2.73 -32.10
N ASP A 428 -9.67 -2.56 -31.02
CA ASP A 428 -9.02 -3.67 -30.34
C ASP A 428 -10.01 -4.54 -29.55
N ALA A 429 -11.32 -4.26 -29.56
CA ALA A 429 -12.34 -5.08 -28.90
C ALA A 429 -12.24 -6.59 -29.24
N SER A 430 -11.80 -6.92 -30.46
CA SER A 430 -11.61 -8.29 -30.96
C SER A 430 -10.16 -8.78 -30.92
N SER A 431 -9.16 -7.89 -30.84
CA SER A 431 -7.74 -8.23 -30.80
C SER A 431 -7.23 -8.31 -29.35
N GLN A 432 -6.24 -9.17 -29.10
CA GLN A 432 -5.61 -9.23 -27.78
C GLN A 432 -4.64 -8.06 -27.61
N VAL A 433 -5.07 -7.01 -26.92
CA VAL A 433 -4.21 -5.88 -26.54
C VAL A 433 -3.00 -6.40 -25.75
N ALA A 434 -1.81 -5.93 -26.12
CA ALA A 434 -0.59 -6.33 -25.44
C ALA A 434 -0.59 -5.90 -23.97
N ARG A 435 -0.17 -6.81 -23.07
CA ARG A 435 -0.22 -6.59 -21.62
C ARG A 435 0.49 -5.30 -21.17
N HIS A 436 1.64 -4.98 -21.76
CA HIS A 436 2.40 -3.80 -21.37
C HIS A 436 1.62 -2.51 -21.67
N ILE A 437 0.87 -2.45 -22.78
CA ILE A 437 -0.05 -1.34 -23.09
C ILE A 437 -1.14 -1.25 -22.02
N VAL A 438 -1.81 -2.36 -21.67
CA VAL A 438 -2.81 -2.36 -20.58
C VAL A 438 -2.22 -1.85 -19.27
N MET A 439 -0.99 -2.28 -18.92
CA MET A 439 -0.30 -1.83 -17.72
C MET A 439 0.08 -0.34 -17.75
N LEU A 440 0.39 0.21 -18.94
CA LEU A 440 0.66 1.63 -19.15
C LEU A 440 -0.59 2.46 -18.80
N HIS A 441 -1.73 2.07 -19.36
CA HIS A 441 -3.02 2.74 -19.17
C HIS A 441 -3.56 2.59 -17.75
N LEU A 442 -3.36 1.45 -17.11
CA LEU A 442 -3.64 1.29 -15.67
C LEU A 442 -2.79 2.23 -14.81
N SER A 443 -1.53 2.46 -15.19
CA SER A 443 -0.64 3.37 -14.48
C SER A 443 -1.02 4.84 -14.71
N PHE A 444 -1.47 5.19 -15.92
CA PHE A 444 -2.04 6.51 -16.23
C PHE A 444 -3.32 6.77 -15.41
N ASN A 445 -4.28 5.85 -15.43
CA ASN A 445 -5.50 5.94 -14.64
C ASN A 445 -5.20 6.06 -13.14
N GLN A 446 -4.18 5.35 -12.64
CA GLN A 446 -3.76 5.47 -11.25
C GLN A 446 -3.24 6.87 -10.93
N CYS A 447 -2.50 7.54 -11.83
CA CYS A 447 -2.05 8.92 -11.61
C CYS A 447 -3.25 9.87 -11.50
N VAL A 448 -4.26 9.69 -12.37
CA VAL A 448 -5.52 10.45 -12.30
C VAL A 448 -6.21 10.21 -10.96
N VAL A 449 -6.43 8.95 -10.57
CA VAL A 449 -7.07 8.57 -9.30
C VAL A 449 -6.30 9.13 -8.09
N LEU A 450 -4.97 9.07 -8.10
CA LEU A 450 -4.16 9.64 -7.01
C LEU A 450 -4.35 11.15 -6.90
N ALA A 451 -4.49 11.87 -8.01
CA ALA A 451 -4.68 13.31 -8.00
C ALA A 451 -6.10 13.72 -7.57
N THR A 452 -7.12 12.93 -7.90
CA THR A 452 -8.53 13.31 -7.72
C THR A 452 -9.25 12.64 -6.55
N ARG A 453 -8.78 11.49 -6.04
CA ARG A 453 -9.44 10.85 -4.89
C ARG A 453 -9.55 11.72 -3.63
N PRO A 454 -8.65 12.70 -3.34
CA PRO A 454 -8.88 13.66 -2.26
C PRO A 454 -10.14 14.49 -2.49
N ILE A 455 -10.33 14.94 -3.72
CA ILE A 455 -11.46 15.75 -4.13
C ILE A 455 -12.73 14.92 -4.06
N LEU A 456 -12.70 13.66 -4.52
CA LEU A 456 -13.85 12.76 -4.40
C LEU A 456 -14.27 12.56 -2.94
N LEU A 457 -13.32 12.31 -2.02
CA LEU A 457 -13.65 12.15 -0.61
C LEU A 457 -14.22 13.44 0.00
N HIS A 458 -13.67 14.58 -0.39
CA HIS A 458 -14.14 15.90 0.05
C HIS A 458 -15.57 16.19 -0.44
N VAL A 459 -15.86 15.97 -1.72
CA VAL A 459 -17.21 16.08 -2.29
C VAL A 459 -18.18 15.19 -1.53
N PHE A 460 -17.83 13.93 -1.30
CA PHE A 460 -18.67 13.02 -0.54
C PHE A 460 -18.93 13.52 0.90
N ARG A 461 -17.90 14.05 1.58
CA ARG A 461 -18.04 14.62 2.93
C ARG A 461 -19.01 15.80 2.97
N ILE A 462 -18.92 16.72 2.01
CA ILE A 462 -19.83 17.87 1.91
C ILE A 462 -21.25 17.40 1.59
N SER A 463 -21.43 16.60 0.54
CA SER A 463 -22.75 16.11 0.15
C SER A 463 -23.45 15.33 1.27
N ASN A 464 -22.69 14.62 2.10
CA ASN A 464 -23.22 13.92 3.27
C ASN A 464 -23.62 14.89 4.40
N LYS A 465 -22.85 15.96 4.66
CA LYS A 465 -23.16 16.97 5.69
C LYS A 465 -24.40 17.81 5.34
N ILE A 466 -24.56 18.23 4.08
CA ILE A 466 -25.63 19.16 3.63
C ILE A 466 -26.87 18.42 3.11
N GLY A 467 -27.06 17.14 3.48
CA GLY A 467 -28.26 16.38 3.08
C GLY A 467 -28.46 16.24 1.56
N GLY A 468 -27.37 16.29 0.76
CA GLY A 468 -27.41 16.12 -0.69
C GLY A 468 -27.52 17.42 -1.51
N ALA A 469 -27.57 18.61 -0.91
CA ALA A 469 -27.52 19.86 -1.66
C ALA A 469 -26.11 20.07 -2.25
N THR A 470 -25.95 19.73 -3.54
CA THR A 470 -24.70 19.92 -4.30
C THR A 470 -24.54 21.33 -4.86
N GLU A 471 -25.49 22.22 -4.61
CA GLU A 471 -25.54 23.58 -5.14
C GLU A 471 -24.38 24.48 -4.64
N GLU A 472 -23.76 24.14 -3.50
CA GLU A 472 -22.59 24.85 -2.96
C GLU A 472 -21.25 24.35 -3.53
N ILE A 473 -21.23 23.20 -4.23
CA ILE A 473 -19.99 22.62 -4.79
C ILE A 473 -19.82 23.10 -6.24
N SER A 474 -18.66 23.67 -6.55
CA SER A 474 -18.32 24.07 -7.91
C SER A 474 -18.42 22.90 -8.90
N GLN A 475 -18.99 23.17 -10.09
CA GLN A 475 -19.11 22.20 -11.19
C GLN A 475 -17.75 21.60 -11.60
N ALA A 476 -16.66 22.38 -11.48
CA ALA A 476 -15.31 21.89 -11.72
C ALA A 476 -14.89 20.81 -10.71
N THR A 477 -15.21 21.01 -9.43
CA THR A 477 -14.93 20.04 -8.35
C THR A 477 -15.71 18.74 -8.56
N LEU A 478 -16.99 18.84 -8.94
CA LEU A 478 -17.81 17.68 -9.30
C LEU A 478 -17.26 16.94 -10.52
N ALA A 479 -16.79 17.66 -11.55
CA ALA A 479 -16.16 17.06 -12.72
C ALA A 479 -14.86 16.31 -12.38
N LEU A 480 -14.03 16.81 -11.46
CA LEU A 480 -12.82 16.12 -10.98
C LEU A 480 -13.17 14.86 -10.18
N ALA A 481 -14.21 14.91 -9.34
CA ALA A 481 -14.72 13.75 -8.62
C ALA A 481 -15.26 12.68 -9.61
N ALA A 482 -16.04 13.09 -10.61
CA ALA A 482 -16.51 12.21 -11.68
C ALA A 482 -15.35 11.59 -12.48
N THR A 483 -14.31 12.38 -12.77
CA THR A 483 -13.08 11.90 -13.43
C THR A 483 -12.36 10.83 -12.60
N CYS A 484 -12.36 10.95 -11.28
CA CYS A 484 -11.85 9.92 -10.36
C CYS A 484 -12.60 8.60 -10.54
N THR A 485 -13.93 8.65 -10.45
CA THR A 485 -14.81 7.47 -10.57
C THR A 485 -14.68 6.83 -11.94
N HIS A 486 -14.68 7.63 -13.00
CA HIS A 486 -14.50 7.16 -14.37
C HIS A 486 -13.17 6.43 -14.57
N SER A 487 -12.08 6.99 -14.03
CA SER A 487 -10.73 6.39 -14.11
C SER A 487 -10.62 5.06 -13.35
N ALA A 488 -11.29 4.95 -12.21
CA ALA A 488 -11.42 3.70 -11.48
C ALA A 488 -12.25 2.67 -12.26
N GLY A 489 -13.40 3.06 -12.81
CA GLY A 489 -14.23 2.19 -13.64
C GLY A 489 -13.52 1.70 -14.90
N HIS A 490 -12.75 2.57 -15.57
CA HIS A 490 -11.93 2.19 -16.72
C HIS A 490 -10.83 1.18 -16.33
N SER A 491 -10.12 1.41 -15.22
CA SER A 491 -9.12 0.46 -14.71
C SER A 491 -9.71 -0.92 -14.40
N TYR A 492 -10.87 -0.96 -13.74
CA TYR A 492 -11.60 -2.21 -13.48
C TYR A 492 -11.95 -2.93 -14.78
N ARG A 493 -12.54 -2.23 -15.77
CA ARG A 493 -12.93 -2.84 -17.05
C ARG A 493 -11.74 -3.41 -17.82
N LEU A 494 -10.59 -2.72 -17.83
CA LEU A 494 -9.35 -3.23 -18.42
C LEU A 494 -8.89 -4.54 -17.74
N LEU A 495 -8.91 -4.58 -16.41
CA LEU A 495 -8.51 -5.76 -15.63
C LEU A 495 -9.48 -6.92 -15.83
N MET A 496 -10.78 -6.65 -15.84
CA MET A 496 -11.81 -7.66 -16.11
C MET A 496 -11.68 -8.22 -17.52
N ARG A 497 -11.42 -7.37 -18.51
CA ARG A 497 -11.16 -7.80 -19.89
C ARG A 497 -9.89 -8.66 -19.98
N SER A 498 -8.83 -8.29 -19.28
CA SER A 498 -7.62 -9.11 -19.17
C SER A 498 -7.88 -10.46 -18.50
N TRP A 499 -8.79 -10.51 -17.51
CA TRP A 499 -9.20 -11.75 -16.88
C TRP A 499 -9.96 -12.65 -17.86
N LEU A 500 -10.96 -12.10 -18.54
CA LEU A 500 -11.81 -12.82 -19.48
C LEU A 500 -11.04 -13.36 -20.70
N ASN A 501 -10.02 -12.65 -21.19
CA ASN A 501 -9.21 -13.09 -22.31
C ASN A 501 -7.98 -13.95 -21.91
N GLY A 502 -7.80 -14.23 -20.62
CA GLY A 502 -6.69 -15.05 -20.11
C GLY A 502 -5.30 -14.38 -20.12
N SER A 503 -5.23 -13.05 -20.26
CA SER A 503 -3.98 -12.27 -20.15
C SER A 503 -3.67 -11.77 -18.74
N PHE A 504 -4.58 -11.98 -17.80
CA PHE A 504 -4.39 -11.68 -16.38
C PHE A 504 -3.53 -12.76 -15.72
N PHE A 505 -2.48 -12.33 -15.01
CA PHE A 505 -1.61 -13.24 -14.25
C PHE A 505 -2.06 -13.27 -12.80
N THR A 506 -2.45 -14.46 -12.32
CA THR A 506 -3.06 -14.68 -11.00
C THR A 506 -2.26 -14.08 -9.85
N LEU A 507 -0.94 -14.23 -9.86
CA LEU A 507 -0.06 -13.76 -8.77
C LEU A 507 0.52 -12.35 -8.99
N ASP A 508 0.02 -11.62 -9.99
CA ASP A 508 0.51 -10.27 -10.28
C ASP A 508 0.02 -9.25 -9.25
N TYR A 509 0.95 -8.73 -8.46
CA TYR A 509 0.69 -7.74 -7.41
C TYR A 509 0.09 -6.43 -7.97
N LEU A 510 0.59 -5.96 -9.11
CA LEU A 510 0.23 -4.64 -9.64
C LEU A 510 -1.22 -4.63 -10.13
N SER A 511 -1.63 -5.62 -10.92
CA SER A 511 -3.01 -5.79 -11.37
C SER A 511 -3.98 -5.86 -10.19
N VAL A 512 -3.64 -6.63 -9.15
CA VAL A 512 -4.47 -6.76 -7.94
C VAL A 512 -4.57 -5.47 -7.15
N GLN A 513 -3.50 -4.69 -7.07
CA GLN A 513 -3.56 -3.38 -6.42
C GLN A 513 -4.45 -2.40 -7.19
N TYR A 514 -4.34 -2.33 -8.52
CA TYR A 514 -5.21 -1.47 -9.34
C TYR A 514 -6.68 -1.88 -9.21
N LEU A 515 -6.95 -3.19 -9.11
CA LEU A 515 -8.30 -3.70 -8.86
C LEU A 515 -8.86 -3.23 -7.51
N PHE A 516 -8.08 -3.35 -6.44
CA PHE A 516 -8.48 -2.88 -5.11
C PHE A 516 -8.68 -1.36 -5.04
N ALA A 517 -7.78 -0.59 -5.67
CA ALA A 517 -7.92 0.86 -5.76
C ALA A 517 -9.23 1.25 -6.45
N SER A 518 -9.54 0.58 -7.57
CA SER A 518 -10.76 0.81 -8.34
C SER A 518 -12.00 0.44 -7.54
N ALA A 519 -12.02 -0.72 -6.88
CA ALA A 519 -13.12 -1.16 -6.04
C ALA A 519 -13.40 -0.19 -4.89
N THR A 520 -12.37 0.37 -4.26
CA THR A 520 -12.54 1.35 -3.16
C THR A 520 -13.20 2.65 -3.65
N ILE A 521 -12.83 3.13 -4.85
CA ILE A 521 -13.44 4.32 -5.45
C ILE A 521 -14.89 4.05 -5.88
N LEU A 522 -15.15 2.91 -6.51
CA LEU A 522 -16.51 2.51 -6.91
C LEU A 522 -17.44 2.31 -5.70
N ALA A 523 -16.90 1.81 -4.58
CA ALA A 523 -17.64 1.70 -3.32
C ALA A 523 -18.06 3.06 -2.74
N LEU A 524 -17.22 4.08 -2.84
CA LEU A 524 -17.60 5.43 -2.43
C LEU A 524 -18.62 6.04 -3.41
N SER A 525 -18.42 5.83 -4.72
CA SER A 525 -19.32 6.38 -5.74
C SER A 525 -20.70 5.73 -5.73
N SER A 526 -20.84 4.45 -5.37
CA SER A 526 -22.15 3.79 -5.28
C SER A 526 -23.05 4.36 -4.18
N LEU A 527 -22.51 5.20 -3.29
CA LEU A 527 -23.26 5.93 -2.26
C LEU A 527 -23.75 7.31 -2.72
N SER A 528 -23.28 7.81 -3.87
CA SER A 528 -23.49 9.22 -4.26
C SER A 528 -24.92 9.52 -4.76
N GLY A 529 -25.82 8.54 -4.83
CA GLY A 529 -27.24 8.71 -5.18
C GLY A 529 -27.50 9.13 -6.64
N ASP A 530 -26.46 9.22 -7.46
CA ASP A 530 -26.55 9.64 -8.86
C ASP A 530 -27.11 8.54 -9.78
N SER A 531 -27.39 8.89 -11.05
CA SER A 531 -27.89 7.94 -12.05
C SER A 531 -26.93 6.79 -12.35
N HIS A 532 -25.65 6.92 -12.00
CA HIS A 532 -24.61 5.92 -12.26
C HIS A 532 -24.35 5.00 -11.05
N ALA A 533 -24.87 5.32 -9.86
CA ALA A 533 -24.65 4.59 -8.62
C ALA A 533 -24.96 3.08 -8.75
N LYS A 534 -26.05 2.72 -9.45
CA LYS A 534 -26.40 1.31 -9.72
C LYS A 534 -25.37 0.59 -10.61
N SER A 535 -24.86 1.27 -11.63
CA SER A 535 -23.82 0.70 -12.50
C SER A 535 -22.53 0.49 -11.71
N HIS A 536 -22.13 1.47 -10.92
CA HIS A 536 -20.93 1.38 -10.07
C HIS A 536 -21.05 0.28 -9.01
N GLN A 537 -22.24 0.05 -8.48
CA GLN A 537 -22.52 -1.06 -7.57
C GLN A 537 -22.29 -2.43 -8.24
N ASN A 538 -22.78 -2.62 -9.47
CA ASN A 538 -22.56 -3.87 -10.22
C ASN A 538 -21.07 -4.10 -10.54
N ASP A 539 -20.35 -3.04 -10.92
CA ASP A 539 -18.91 -3.08 -11.16
C ASP A 539 -18.13 -3.41 -9.89
N LEU A 540 -18.52 -2.82 -8.75
CA LEU A 540 -17.95 -3.11 -7.43
C LEU A 540 -18.14 -4.58 -7.04
N GLU A 541 -19.34 -5.14 -7.24
CA GLU A 541 -19.64 -6.54 -6.93
C GLU A 541 -18.77 -7.48 -7.78
N SER A 542 -18.63 -7.18 -9.06
CA SER A 542 -17.79 -7.93 -9.99
C SER A 542 -16.30 -7.83 -9.65
N ALA A 543 -15.81 -6.63 -9.30
CA ALA A 543 -14.45 -6.41 -8.84
C ALA A 543 -14.15 -7.15 -7.53
N THR A 544 -15.11 -7.14 -6.59
CA THR A 544 -15.03 -7.88 -5.32
C THR A 544 -14.97 -9.38 -5.56
N HIS A 545 -15.80 -9.89 -6.47
CA HIS A 545 -15.77 -11.29 -6.86
C HIS A 545 -14.40 -11.67 -7.43
N LEU A 546 -13.86 -10.89 -8.36
CA LEU A 546 -12.54 -11.14 -8.94
C LEU A 546 -11.41 -11.13 -7.90
N LEU A 547 -11.42 -10.17 -6.96
CA LEU A 547 -10.46 -10.17 -5.84
C LEU A 547 -10.54 -11.44 -5.00
N ARG A 548 -11.75 -11.90 -4.68
CA ARG A 548 -11.97 -13.15 -3.93
C ARG A 548 -11.48 -14.38 -4.71
N GLN A 549 -11.73 -14.44 -6.01
CA GLN A 549 -11.19 -15.50 -6.87
C GLN A 549 -9.67 -15.53 -6.84
N LEU A 550 -9.02 -14.37 -6.99
CA LEU A 550 -7.55 -14.28 -6.93
C LEU A 550 -6.99 -14.69 -5.57
N SER A 551 -7.70 -14.36 -4.48
CA SER A 551 -7.35 -14.83 -3.14
C SER A 551 -7.43 -16.36 -3.04
N MET A 552 -8.49 -16.98 -3.57
CA MET A 552 -8.64 -18.45 -3.57
C MET A 552 -7.56 -19.14 -4.42
N LEU A 553 -7.11 -18.48 -5.48
CA LEU A 553 -6.01 -18.96 -6.32
C LEU A 553 -4.62 -18.71 -5.71
N GLY A 554 -4.54 -18.20 -4.47
CA GLY A 554 -3.28 -18.07 -3.73
C GLY A 554 -2.60 -16.70 -3.82
N ASN A 555 -3.26 -15.67 -4.38
CA ASN A 555 -2.71 -14.32 -4.38
C ASN A 555 -2.80 -13.69 -2.98
N LEU A 556 -1.65 -13.55 -2.32
CA LEU A 556 -1.53 -13.01 -0.96
C LEU A 556 -1.98 -11.55 -0.85
N ALA A 557 -1.70 -10.73 -1.88
CA ALA A 557 -2.14 -9.34 -1.90
C ALA A 557 -3.67 -9.24 -2.05
N ALA A 558 -4.28 -10.12 -2.85
CA ALA A 558 -5.73 -10.18 -3.00
C ALA A 558 -6.40 -10.58 -1.68
N SER A 559 -5.85 -11.58 -0.98
CA SER A 559 -6.31 -11.99 0.36
C SER A 559 -6.30 -10.82 1.35
N GLU A 560 -5.23 -10.03 1.36
CA GLU A 560 -5.13 -8.83 2.20
C GLU A 560 -6.18 -7.78 1.81
N PHE A 561 -6.28 -7.47 0.52
CA PHE A 561 -7.18 -6.44 0.01
C PHE A 561 -8.66 -6.81 0.17
N CYS A 562 -9.02 -8.11 0.13
CA CYS A 562 -10.35 -8.58 0.50
C CYS A 562 -10.70 -8.14 1.93
N GLY A 563 -9.78 -8.31 2.89
CA GLY A 563 -10.02 -7.89 4.28
C GLY A 563 -10.24 -6.38 4.42
N HIS A 564 -9.48 -5.56 3.69
CA HIS A 564 -9.69 -4.11 3.65
C HIS A 564 -11.02 -3.73 2.98
N LEU A 565 -11.35 -4.36 1.85
CA LEU A 565 -12.57 -4.07 1.10
C LEU A 565 -13.82 -4.52 1.85
N ASP A 566 -13.80 -5.70 2.48
CA ASP A 566 -14.90 -6.19 3.32
C ASP A 566 -15.14 -5.24 4.50
N ALA A 567 -14.08 -4.62 5.06
CA ALA A 567 -14.24 -3.60 6.09
C ALA A 567 -14.93 -2.33 5.54
N VAL A 568 -14.55 -1.86 4.35
CA VAL A 568 -15.24 -0.74 3.68
C VAL A 568 -16.71 -1.07 3.44
N LEU A 569 -17.02 -2.26 2.91
CA LEU A 569 -18.39 -2.70 2.64
C LEU A 569 -19.23 -2.81 3.93
N ARG A 570 -18.64 -3.26 5.05
CA ARG A 570 -19.32 -3.24 6.35
C ARG A 570 -19.62 -1.82 6.82
N SER A 571 -18.65 -0.91 6.73
CA SER A 571 -18.86 0.51 7.06
C SER A 571 -19.97 1.13 6.20
N ILE A 572 -20.09 0.75 4.93
CA ILE A 572 -21.19 1.16 4.04
C ILE A 572 -22.54 0.66 4.54
N VAL A 573 -22.65 -0.61 4.93
CA VAL A 573 -23.90 -1.18 5.46
C VAL A 573 -24.32 -0.45 6.73
N THR A 574 -23.38 -0.21 7.65
CA THR A 574 -23.64 0.56 8.88
C THR A 574 -24.07 2.00 8.57
N PHE A 575 -23.39 2.66 7.62
CA PHE A 575 -23.73 4.02 7.19
C PHE A 575 -25.15 4.11 6.62
N LYS A 576 -25.54 3.20 5.71
CA LYS A 576 -26.92 3.15 5.16
C LYS A 576 -27.96 2.89 6.24
N ALA A 577 -27.68 1.97 7.16
CA ALA A 577 -28.58 1.67 8.27
C ALA A 577 -28.82 2.91 9.17
N SER A 578 -27.77 3.71 9.42
CA SER A 578 -27.89 4.94 10.21
C SER A 578 -28.78 6.01 9.56
N ARG A 579 -28.93 5.99 8.23
CA ARG A 579 -29.77 6.90 7.46
C ARG A 579 -31.23 6.44 7.31
N GLY A 580 -31.61 5.32 7.91
CA GLY A 580 -32.96 4.76 7.75
C GLY A 580 -33.21 4.19 6.35
N GLU A 581 -32.18 4.03 5.53
CA GLU A 581 -32.25 3.29 4.27
C GLU A 581 -32.26 1.80 4.61
N SER A 582 -33.45 1.22 4.85
CA SER A 582 -33.57 -0.22 5.10
C SER A 582 -33.02 -1.00 3.92
N SER A 583 -32.01 -1.82 4.20
CA SER A 583 -31.41 -2.78 3.28
C SER A 583 -32.49 -3.73 2.75
N GLU A 584 -32.94 -3.53 1.51
CA GLU A 584 -33.53 -4.63 0.74
C GLU A 584 -32.45 -5.70 0.56
N ALA A 585 -32.49 -6.70 1.44
CA ALA A 585 -31.66 -7.87 1.36
C ALA A 585 -32.04 -8.68 0.10
N SER A 586 -31.07 -8.84 -0.79
CA SER A 586 -30.79 -10.05 -1.57
C SER A 586 -32.02 -10.82 -2.10
N THR A 587 -32.44 -10.52 -3.32
CA THR A 587 -33.05 -11.54 -4.17
C THR A 587 -32.11 -11.79 -5.34
N MET A 588 -31.57 -13.01 -5.42
CA MET A 588 -30.90 -13.51 -6.63
C MET A 588 -31.92 -13.45 -7.78
N VAL A 589 -31.85 -12.41 -8.60
CA VAL A 589 -32.55 -12.36 -9.88
C VAL A 589 -31.55 -12.73 -10.95
N GLN A 590 -31.85 -13.81 -11.68
CA GLN A 590 -31.11 -14.27 -12.83
C GLN A 590 -30.86 -13.11 -13.80
N ALA A 591 -29.57 -12.83 -14.03
CA ALA A 591 -29.15 -11.86 -15.02
C ALA A 591 -29.59 -12.31 -16.42
N SER A 592 -30.42 -11.49 -17.07
CA SER A 592 -30.57 -11.48 -18.52
C SER A 592 -29.96 -10.16 -19.04
N PRO A 593 -29.22 -10.17 -20.16
CA PRO A 593 -28.38 -9.06 -20.56
C PRO A 593 -29.23 -7.93 -21.14
N ALA A 594 -29.44 -6.87 -20.36
CA ALA A 594 -30.02 -5.64 -20.87
C ALA A 594 -28.94 -4.81 -21.56
N ALA A 595 -29.05 -4.71 -22.88
CA ALA A 595 -28.22 -3.90 -23.75
C ALA A 595 -28.46 -2.39 -23.55
N GLY A 596 -27.37 -1.60 -23.63
CA GLY A 596 -27.36 -0.34 -24.38
C GLY A 596 -27.05 0.97 -23.65
N ARG A 597 -25.76 1.32 -23.51
CA ARG A 597 -25.08 2.50 -24.12
C ARG A 597 -23.61 2.60 -23.66
N PRO A 598 -22.72 3.26 -24.45
CA PRO A 598 -21.55 2.58 -24.99
C PRO A 598 -20.33 2.57 -24.06
N ASP A 599 -19.64 1.43 -24.08
CA ASP A 599 -18.32 1.09 -23.56
C ASP A 599 -17.15 1.97 -24.07
N THR A 600 -17.40 3.22 -24.49
CA THR A 600 -16.53 3.98 -25.40
C THR A 600 -15.71 5.08 -24.74
N VAL A 601 -16.09 5.55 -23.55
CA VAL A 601 -15.38 6.66 -22.89
C VAL A 601 -14.16 6.12 -22.15
N THR A 602 -12.97 6.47 -22.64
CA THR A 602 -11.70 6.17 -21.98
C THR A 602 -11.34 7.26 -20.97
N THR A 603 -10.35 7.04 -20.12
CA THR A 603 -9.94 8.05 -19.13
C THR A 603 -9.42 9.31 -19.79
N GLU A 604 -8.73 9.17 -20.93
CA GLU A 604 -8.30 10.27 -21.76
C GLU A 604 -9.50 11.13 -22.16
N MET A 605 -10.59 10.52 -22.66
CA MET A 605 -11.78 11.28 -23.07
C MET A 605 -12.39 12.11 -21.93
N ALA A 606 -12.39 11.60 -20.69
CA ALA A 606 -12.85 12.36 -19.53
C ALA A 606 -11.92 13.53 -19.18
N LEU A 607 -10.61 13.36 -19.35
CA LEU A 607 -9.60 14.38 -19.08
C LEU A 607 -9.72 15.60 -20.03
N PHE A 608 -10.17 15.37 -21.26
CA PHE A 608 -10.41 16.42 -22.26
C PHE A 608 -11.86 16.95 -22.25
N GLY A 609 -12.67 16.58 -21.25
CA GLY A 609 -14.02 17.10 -21.10
C GLY A 609 -14.04 18.62 -20.87
N PRO A 610 -15.08 19.34 -21.34
CA PRO A 610 -15.14 20.80 -21.29
C PRO A 610 -15.00 21.35 -19.87
N LEU A 611 -15.64 20.72 -18.88
CA LEU A 611 -15.56 21.15 -17.47
C LEU A 611 -14.16 20.99 -16.85
N VAL A 612 -13.41 19.97 -17.28
CA VAL A 612 -12.00 19.81 -16.90
C VAL A 612 -11.13 20.84 -17.63
N GLY A 613 -11.47 21.15 -18.88
CA GLY A 613 -10.87 22.26 -19.63
C GLY A 613 -11.06 23.59 -18.92
N ASP A 614 -12.28 23.91 -18.50
CA ASP A 614 -12.61 25.14 -17.77
C ASP A 614 -11.81 25.22 -16.46
N PHE A 615 -11.78 24.12 -15.69
CA PHE A 615 -10.96 24.02 -14.47
C PHE A 615 -9.47 24.34 -14.72
N LEU A 616 -8.91 23.94 -15.86
CA LEU A 616 -7.50 24.18 -16.19
C LEU A 616 -7.19 25.64 -16.56
N THR A 617 -8.20 26.41 -16.97
CA THR A 617 -8.07 27.82 -17.38
C THR A 617 -8.30 28.82 -16.23
N GLN A 618 -8.83 28.36 -15.10
CA GLN A 618 -9.13 29.21 -13.95
C GLN A 618 -7.86 29.53 -13.14
N THR A 619 -7.64 30.83 -12.87
CA THR A 619 -6.47 31.36 -12.14
C THR A 619 -6.62 31.25 -10.62
N GLU A 620 -7.83 31.40 -10.12
CA GLU A 620 -8.18 31.31 -8.70
C GLU A 620 -9.48 30.51 -8.59
N ASN A 621 -9.39 29.26 -8.11
CA ASN A 621 -10.57 28.58 -7.61
C ASN A 621 -10.19 27.82 -6.34
N GLU A 622 -10.72 28.30 -5.22
CA GLU A 622 -10.92 27.47 -4.05
C GLU A 622 -11.83 26.31 -4.50
N LEU A 623 -11.48 25.07 -4.20
CA LEU A 623 -12.46 23.97 -4.27
C LEU A 623 -13.65 24.46 -3.46
N GLY A 624 -14.79 24.79 -4.09
CA GLY A 624 -15.87 25.55 -3.45
C GLY A 624 -16.24 25.02 -2.05
N VAL A 625 -16.53 25.96 -1.13
CA VAL A 625 -16.61 25.84 0.34
C VAL A 625 -15.24 25.65 1.01
N PRO A 626 -14.85 26.46 2.02
CA PRO A 626 -13.56 26.33 2.68
C PRO A 626 -13.27 24.88 3.09
N LEU A 627 -12.01 24.45 2.95
CA LEU A 627 -11.48 23.15 3.39
C LEU A 627 -11.57 22.92 4.93
N LEU A 628 -12.30 23.78 5.62
CA LEU A 628 -12.61 23.81 7.03
C LEU A 628 -14.09 24.19 7.18
N LEU A 629 -14.95 23.19 7.36
CA LEU A 629 -16.18 23.39 8.12
C LEU A 629 -15.96 22.76 9.49
N ASP A 630 -15.59 23.67 10.40
CA ASP A 630 -15.57 23.59 11.86
C ASP A 630 -16.20 22.31 12.46
N ASP A 631 -15.41 21.52 13.17
CA ASP A 631 -15.91 20.39 13.97
C ASP A 631 -16.63 20.88 15.25
N SER A 632 -16.65 22.19 15.53
CA SER A 632 -17.38 22.77 16.67
C SER A 632 -18.90 22.84 16.48
N ALA A 633 -19.41 22.65 15.25
CA ALA A 633 -20.85 22.62 14.97
C ALA A 633 -21.52 21.26 15.25
N LEU A 634 -20.80 20.33 15.91
CA LEU A 634 -21.42 19.21 16.60
C LEU A 634 -21.91 19.71 17.95
N ASP A 635 -23.21 20.01 18.05
CA ASP A 635 -23.87 20.05 19.34
C ASP A 635 -23.85 18.63 19.95
N TRP A 636 -22.75 18.33 20.65
CA TRP A 636 -22.52 17.08 21.36
C TRP A 636 -23.54 16.83 22.48
N SER A 637 -24.37 17.83 22.83
CA SER A 637 -25.38 17.70 23.88
C SER A 637 -26.65 16.95 23.44
N ALA A 638 -26.91 16.87 22.12
CA ALA A 638 -28.11 16.21 21.60
C ALA A 638 -28.04 14.67 21.61
N TRP A 639 -26.85 14.06 21.77
CA TRP A 639 -26.65 12.60 21.69
C TRP A 639 -26.31 11.93 23.02
N ALA A 640 -26.24 12.69 24.13
CA ALA A 640 -26.07 12.12 25.47
C ALA A 640 -27.35 11.42 26.00
N GLY A 641 -28.49 11.58 25.34
CA GLY A 641 -29.80 11.09 25.82
C GLY A 641 -30.21 9.67 25.42
N VAL A 642 -29.43 8.94 24.61
CA VAL A 642 -29.87 7.64 24.05
C VAL A 642 -29.09 6.42 24.61
N LEU A 643 -28.14 6.63 25.51
CA LEU A 643 -27.35 5.54 26.12
C LEU A 643 -27.47 5.41 27.65
N ALA A 644 -28.45 6.06 28.27
CA ALA A 644 -28.73 5.94 29.69
C ALA A 644 -30.13 5.35 29.92
N ASP A 645 -30.33 4.08 29.56
CA ASP A 645 -31.45 3.28 30.09
C ASP A 645 -31.24 1.79 29.77
N GLN A 646 -30.18 1.17 30.31
CA GLN A 646 -30.14 -0.27 30.58
C GLN A 646 -29.26 -0.54 31.81
N GLU A 647 -29.85 -0.41 32.99
CA GLU A 647 -29.35 -1.11 34.18
C GLU A 647 -29.57 -2.62 34.01
N PRO A 648 -28.58 -3.49 34.33
CA PRO A 648 -28.78 -4.92 34.32
C PRO A 648 -29.38 -5.39 35.65
N THR A 649 -30.59 -5.95 35.61
CA THR A 649 -31.14 -6.76 36.72
C THR A 649 -30.67 -8.21 36.59
N PRO A 650 -30.28 -8.88 37.69
CA PRO A 650 -29.73 -10.24 37.65
C PRO A 650 -30.83 -11.30 37.73
N GLY A 651 -30.82 -12.25 36.77
CA GLY A 651 -31.77 -13.37 36.72
C GLY A 651 -31.10 -14.68 36.33
N HIS A 652 -31.06 -15.60 37.30
CA HIS A 652 -30.58 -16.99 37.25
C HIS A 652 -30.94 -17.79 35.99
N ILE A 653 -29.98 -18.57 35.45
CA ILE A 653 -30.28 -19.91 34.90
C ILE A 653 -29.20 -20.92 35.32
N ASN A 654 -29.72 -21.99 35.89
CA ASN A 654 -29.11 -23.21 36.41
C ASN A 654 -28.59 -24.11 35.27
N ILE A 655 -27.41 -24.70 35.42
CA ILE A 655 -27.04 -25.93 34.70
C ILE A 655 -26.49 -26.90 35.75
N GLY A 656 -27.25 -27.94 36.04
CA GLY A 656 -26.86 -29.05 36.89
C GLY A 656 -26.70 -30.32 36.08
N LEU A 657 -25.56 -30.97 36.33
CA LEU A 657 -25.12 -32.34 36.02
C LEU A 657 -24.77 -32.68 34.56
#